data_AF-A0A7V4DFD0-F1
#
_entry.id   AF-A0A7V4DFD0-F1
#
_cell.length_a   1.000
_cell.length_b   1.000
_cell.length_c   1.000
_cell.angle_alpha   90.00
_cell.angle_beta   90.00
_cell.angle_gamma   90.00
#
_symmetry.space_group_name_H-M   'P 1'
#
loop_
_entity.id
_entity.type
_entity.pdbx_description
1 polymer ?
#
loop_
_entity_poly.entity_id
_entity_poly.type
_entity_poly.pdbx_seq_one_letter_code
_entity_poly.pdbx_strand_id
1 'polypeptide(L)'
;MAGVERSQILLCAGAACISSGALRVKEALLREMQKNGLEGEVRLIETGCVGPCNLGPLAIVYPEGVFYQKLTPEDACEIVEEHLLKGRVVERLLYQPPQEERKKFLREIAFFEKQKKIALRNCGLIDPLNIEEYIARDGYLALAKVLTEMTPEEVIEVVKRSGLRGRGGAGFPTGLKWEFTRKAKGEPKYVICNADEGDPGAFMDRSILEGDPHSVLEAMAIAGYAIGANQGYVYVRAEYPLAVERLEHAIGQAREYGLLGKNILGSGFSFDVEIRIGAGAFVCGEETALIASVEGKRGMPRPKPPFPAQRGLWGRPTVINNVETYANIPPIILNGPEWFRSIGTEGSKGTKVFALAGDVVNTGLVEVPMGITLGEIVYDLGGGIRDGKKLKAVQIGGPSGGCIPVEHLNVRIDYDSLKELGAIMGSGGLIVMDEDTCMVDLARFFLEFVQDESCGKCTPCRIGTKRMLEILERIVAGEGQEGDIELLEDLAEQIKSTALCGLGQTAPNPVLSTLRYFRDEYEAHIREKRCPAVVCRGLFRAPCQHACPLGIDIPAYVSLVKDGDYIGALQVIREDNPLPSVCGRVCHRPCESKCRRGQLDEPVAIDDIKRFVADYARKNRIVLPVVLEKKRNASVAVVGSGPAGLTCAYYLARFGYDVTVFEALPVAGGMLAAGIPAYRLPREALEYDLAQIQAMGVRIQCNTALGRDITLSELREKFDAVFLGIGAWKSVPLGVPGEELENVVPALEFLKAINLGQDVPRPKRAVVVGGGNAAMDAARTLLRLGAEVHVAYRRTRSEMPAIPEEIEDAEKEGVIFHFLVAPLEIVGENGRVRGIRFQRMRLGEFDRSGRRRPVPIEGAELFLECDLVISAVGQKPDLSGIVEGLALDAWGNIAVDRYTLATSLEG
;
A
#
# COMPACT_ATOMS: atom_id res chain seq x y z
N MET A 1 -12.79 -12.73 -51.92
CA MET A 1 -13.17 -13.78 -50.96
C MET A 1 -12.32 -13.56 -49.73
N ALA A 2 -12.89 -12.95 -48.69
CA ALA A 2 -12.19 -12.80 -47.41
C ALA A 2 -11.97 -14.22 -46.84
N GLY A 3 -10.72 -14.57 -46.54
CA GLY A 3 -10.40 -15.83 -45.86
C GLY A 3 -11.13 -15.86 -44.52
N VAL A 4 -11.62 -17.04 -44.12
CA VAL A 4 -12.25 -17.22 -42.82
C VAL A 4 -11.14 -17.13 -41.77
N GLU A 5 -11.08 -16.01 -41.04
CA GLU A 5 -10.16 -15.84 -39.91
C GLU A 5 -10.49 -16.91 -38.85
N ARG A 6 -9.51 -17.75 -38.54
CA ARG A 6 -9.64 -18.85 -37.58
C ARG A 6 -9.39 -18.37 -36.15
N SER A 7 -8.40 -17.51 -35.95
CA SER A 7 -8.01 -16.99 -34.63
C SER A 7 -7.52 -15.56 -34.71
N GLN A 8 -7.58 -14.84 -33.59
CA GLN A 8 -7.07 -13.48 -33.46
C GLN A 8 -6.17 -13.37 -32.24
N ILE A 9 -5.07 -12.65 -32.36
CA ILE A 9 -4.17 -12.31 -31.27
C ILE A 9 -4.27 -10.81 -31.05
N LEU A 10 -4.83 -10.40 -29.91
CA LEU A 10 -4.85 -9.01 -29.46
C LEU A 10 -3.60 -8.77 -28.61
N LEU A 11 -2.61 -8.09 -29.17
CA LEU A 11 -1.37 -7.75 -28.48
C LEU A 11 -1.48 -6.32 -27.93
N CYS A 12 -1.29 -6.16 -26.62
CA CYS A 12 -1.33 -4.85 -25.99
C CYS A 12 -0.16 -3.99 -26.48
N ALA A 13 -0.48 -2.93 -27.23
CA ALA A 13 0.44 -1.92 -27.75
C ALA A 13 0.18 -0.56 -27.09
N GLY A 14 -0.19 -0.56 -25.81
CA GLY A 14 -0.14 0.64 -24.95
C GLY A 14 1.29 0.93 -24.52
N ALA A 15 1.57 2.19 -24.16
CA ALA A 15 2.92 2.65 -23.85
C ALA A 15 3.72 1.78 -22.86
N ALA A 16 3.09 1.32 -21.77
CA ALA A 16 3.75 0.47 -20.78
C ALA A 16 4.19 -0.89 -21.37
N CYS A 17 3.37 -1.50 -22.22
CA CYS A 17 3.70 -2.76 -22.89
C CYS A 17 4.77 -2.54 -23.98
N ILE A 18 4.70 -1.42 -24.72
CA ILE A 18 5.74 -1.04 -25.69
C ILE A 18 7.09 -0.89 -24.97
N SER A 19 7.14 -0.16 -23.86
CA SER A 19 8.35 0.00 -23.05
C SER A 19 8.86 -1.33 -22.48
N SER A 20 7.96 -2.30 -22.25
CA SER A 20 8.31 -3.66 -21.80
C SER A 20 8.70 -4.61 -22.95
N GLY A 21 8.72 -4.13 -24.19
CA GLY A 21 9.19 -4.90 -25.36
C GLY A 21 8.09 -5.48 -26.26
N ALA A 22 6.83 -5.05 -26.15
CA ALA A 22 5.72 -5.59 -26.94
C ALA A 22 5.96 -5.57 -28.46
N LEU A 23 6.62 -4.53 -29.00
CA LEU A 23 6.92 -4.46 -30.44
C LEU A 23 7.88 -5.57 -30.90
N ARG A 24 8.83 -5.98 -30.05
CA ARG A 24 9.72 -7.11 -30.34
C ARG A 24 8.96 -8.45 -30.31
N VAL A 25 7.98 -8.57 -29.41
CA VAL A 25 7.06 -9.73 -29.36
C VAL A 25 6.20 -9.78 -30.62
N LYS A 26 5.67 -8.63 -31.07
CA LYS A 26 4.91 -8.51 -32.33
C LYS A 26 5.72 -9.03 -33.52
N GLU A 27 6.94 -8.55 -33.68
CA GLU A 27 7.83 -8.98 -34.77
C GLU A 27 8.17 -10.47 -34.70
N ALA A 28 8.34 -11.04 -33.51
CA ALA A 28 8.56 -12.47 -33.33
C ALA A 28 7.31 -13.28 -33.69
N LEU A 29 6.12 -12.86 -33.25
CA LEU A 29 4.85 -13.51 -33.58
C LEU A 29 4.61 -13.50 -35.09
N LEU A 30 4.78 -12.36 -35.76
CA LEU A 30 4.63 -12.28 -37.22
C LEU A 30 5.58 -13.22 -37.96
N ARG A 31 6.86 -13.26 -37.56
CA ARG A 31 7.85 -14.17 -38.17
C ARG A 31 7.50 -15.64 -37.99
N GLU A 32 7.08 -16.04 -36.79
CA GLU A 32 6.70 -17.43 -36.52
C GLU A 32 5.37 -17.80 -37.20
N MET A 33 4.41 -16.88 -37.28
CA MET A 33 3.18 -17.07 -38.06
C MET A 33 3.48 -17.26 -39.55
N GLN A 34 4.40 -16.47 -40.11
CA GLN A 34 4.85 -16.60 -41.49
C GLN A 34 5.51 -17.96 -41.75
N LYS A 35 6.45 -18.35 -40.89
CA LYS A 35 7.17 -19.63 -40.97
C LYS A 35 6.24 -20.84 -40.91
N ASN A 36 5.13 -20.73 -40.18
CA ASN A 36 4.14 -21.80 -40.04
C ASN A 36 2.94 -21.67 -41.01
N GLY A 37 2.96 -20.70 -41.93
CA GLY A 37 1.92 -20.53 -42.96
C GLY A 37 0.57 -20.01 -42.44
N LEU A 38 0.56 -19.30 -41.31
CA LEU A 38 -0.67 -18.84 -40.63
C LEU A 38 -1.10 -17.41 -40.97
N GLU A 39 -0.40 -16.68 -41.85
CA GLU A 39 -0.66 -15.26 -42.17
C GLU A 39 -2.07 -14.98 -42.69
N GLY A 40 -2.72 -15.97 -43.31
CA GLY A 40 -4.10 -15.86 -43.82
C GLY A 40 -5.18 -16.43 -42.90
N GLU A 41 -4.80 -17.09 -41.80
CA GLU A 41 -5.72 -17.74 -40.86
C GLU A 41 -5.77 -17.04 -39.50
N VAL A 42 -4.66 -16.42 -39.08
CA VAL A 42 -4.55 -15.75 -37.78
C VAL A 42 -4.25 -14.28 -37.99
N ARG A 43 -5.06 -13.41 -37.39
CA ARG A 43 -4.85 -11.96 -37.41
C ARG A 43 -4.19 -11.49 -36.12
N LEU A 44 -3.08 -10.77 -36.23
CA LEU A 44 -2.44 -10.08 -35.11
C LEU A 44 -2.91 -8.62 -35.10
N ILE A 45 -3.54 -8.21 -34.00
CA ILE A 45 -4.13 -6.88 -33.82
C ILE A 45 -3.41 -6.18 -32.68
N GLU A 46 -2.96 -4.95 -32.92
CA GLU A 46 -2.40 -4.10 -31.88
C GLU A 46 -3.52 -3.36 -31.17
N THR A 47 -3.67 -3.57 -29.86
CA THR A 47 -4.71 -2.91 -29.08
C THR A 47 -4.17 -1.79 -28.20
N GLY A 48 -5.07 -0.95 -27.70
CA GLY A 48 -4.78 -0.06 -26.57
C GLY A 48 -4.42 -0.80 -25.26
N CYS A 49 -4.24 -0.02 -24.19
CA CYS A 49 -3.90 -0.54 -22.86
C CYS A 49 -5.01 -1.46 -22.30
N VAL A 50 -4.63 -2.66 -21.82
CA VAL A 50 -5.57 -3.63 -21.23
C VAL A 50 -5.85 -3.36 -19.75
N GLY A 51 -4.90 -2.75 -19.02
CA GLY A 51 -5.03 -2.42 -17.60
C GLY A 51 -3.77 -2.73 -16.78
N PRO A 52 -3.44 -4.01 -16.52
CA PRO A 52 -2.39 -4.40 -15.58
C PRO A 52 -0.99 -4.23 -16.20
N CYS A 53 -0.34 -3.11 -15.90
CA CYS A 53 0.95 -2.73 -16.49
C CYS A 53 2.11 -3.58 -15.97
N ASN A 54 2.06 -4.07 -14.73
CA ASN A 54 3.08 -4.96 -14.13
C ASN A 54 3.17 -6.34 -14.81
N LEU A 55 2.13 -6.73 -15.56
CA LEU A 55 2.07 -8.01 -16.26
C LEU A 55 2.47 -7.90 -17.73
N GLY A 56 2.77 -6.70 -18.25
CA GLY A 56 3.13 -6.49 -19.65
C GLY A 56 4.49 -7.10 -20.05
N PRO A 57 4.70 -7.40 -21.35
CA PRO A 57 3.74 -7.36 -22.47
C PRO A 57 2.62 -8.42 -22.37
N LEU A 58 1.42 -8.06 -22.85
CA LEU A 58 0.19 -8.86 -22.74
C LEU A 58 -0.36 -9.25 -24.11
N ALA A 59 -0.91 -10.46 -24.23
CA ALA A 59 -1.72 -10.84 -25.39
C ALA A 59 -2.97 -11.64 -25.01
N ILE A 60 -4.03 -11.50 -25.78
CA ILE A 60 -5.26 -12.31 -25.67
C ILE A 60 -5.47 -13.04 -26.99
N VAL A 61 -5.71 -14.35 -26.93
CA VAL A 61 -5.97 -15.17 -28.11
C VAL A 61 -7.45 -15.58 -28.16
N TYR A 62 -8.14 -15.21 -29.23
CA TYR A 62 -9.52 -15.58 -29.55
C TYR A 62 -9.56 -16.71 -30.60
N PRO A 63 -10.60 -17.58 -30.58
CA PRO A 63 -11.91 -17.43 -29.90
C PRO A 63 -11.95 -17.82 -28.41
N GLU A 64 -10.95 -18.53 -27.90
CA GLU A 64 -10.95 -19.05 -26.52
C GLU A 64 -10.94 -17.92 -25.47
N GLY A 65 -10.28 -16.80 -25.77
CA GLY A 65 -10.10 -15.67 -24.86
C GLY A 65 -8.97 -15.89 -23.85
N VAL A 66 -7.96 -16.67 -24.21
CA VAL A 66 -6.83 -17.01 -23.33
C VAL A 66 -5.94 -15.80 -23.13
N PHE A 67 -5.68 -15.45 -21.87
CA PHE A 67 -4.83 -14.34 -21.46
C PHE A 67 -3.39 -14.80 -21.18
N TYR A 68 -2.44 -14.23 -21.91
CA TYR A 68 -1.00 -14.43 -21.70
C TYR A 68 -0.34 -13.17 -21.16
N GLN A 69 0.60 -13.36 -20.23
CA GLN A 69 1.32 -12.29 -19.54
C GLN A 69 2.84 -12.42 -19.65
N LYS A 70 3.54 -11.31 -19.39
CA LYS A 70 5.01 -11.20 -19.34
C LYS A 70 5.70 -11.79 -20.57
N LEU A 71 5.12 -11.54 -21.74
CA LEU A 71 5.60 -12.12 -22.99
C LEU A 71 6.98 -11.59 -23.37
N THR A 72 7.82 -12.51 -23.81
CA THR A 72 9.13 -12.27 -24.40
C THR A 72 9.12 -12.69 -25.88
N PRO A 73 10.05 -12.18 -26.70
CA PRO A 73 10.14 -12.59 -28.11
C PRO A 73 10.29 -14.12 -28.30
N GLU A 74 10.92 -14.80 -27.35
CA GLU A 74 11.13 -16.25 -27.37
C GLU A 74 9.83 -17.03 -27.17
N ASP A 75 8.86 -16.47 -26.44
CA ASP A 75 7.56 -17.10 -26.19
C ASP A 75 6.70 -17.18 -27.47
N ALA A 76 6.98 -16.37 -28.49
CA ALA A 76 6.23 -16.32 -29.73
C ALA A 76 6.21 -17.68 -30.46
N CYS A 77 7.34 -18.38 -30.48
CA CYS A 77 7.45 -19.71 -31.10
C CYS A 77 6.53 -20.72 -30.41
N GLU A 78 6.53 -20.73 -29.07
CA GLU A 78 5.70 -21.66 -28.30
C GLU A 78 4.21 -21.34 -28.44
N ILE A 79 3.83 -20.07 -28.44
CA ILE A 79 2.42 -19.67 -28.65
C ILE A 79 1.94 -20.10 -30.04
N VAL A 80 2.73 -19.87 -31.08
CA VAL A 80 2.36 -20.24 -32.46
C VAL A 80 2.28 -21.76 -32.62
N GLU A 81 3.26 -22.50 -32.14
CA GLU A 81 3.31 -23.95 -32.32
C GLU A 81 2.34 -24.72 -31.42
N GLU A 82 2.24 -24.38 -30.14
CA GLU A 82 1.39 -25.11 -29.20
C GLU A 82 -0.05 -24.62 -29.28
N HIS A 83 -0.29 -23.31 -29.20
CA HIS A 83 -1.64 -22.79 -29.13
C HIS A 83 -2.28 -22.66 -30.51
N LEU A 84 -1.66 -21.94 -31.44
CA LEU A 84 -2.28 -21.63 -32.74
C LEU A 84 -2.29 -22.84 -33.69
N LEU A 85 -1.24 -23.66 -33.72
CA LEU A 85 -1.23 -24.86 -34.56
C LEU A 85 -1.93 -26.05 -33.90
N LYS A 86 -1.55 -26.38 -32.65
CA LYS A 86 -1.97 -27.63 -32.00
C LYS A 86 -3.16 -27.48 -31.04
N GLY A 87 -3.62 -26.25 -30.77
CA GLY A 87 -4.76 -25.97 -29.88
C GLY A 87 -4.47 -26.17 -28.39
N ARG A 88 -3.19 -26.26 -27.99
CA ARG A 88 -2.79 -26.46 -26.60
C ARG A 88 -2.33 -25.15 -25.97
N VAL A 89 -2.97 -24.78 -24.87
CA VAL A 89 -2.65 -23.56 -24.12
C VAL A 89 -1.27 -23.66 -23.47
N VAL A 90 -0.49 -22.59 -23.56
CA VAL A 90 0.83 -22.49 -22.95
C VAL A 90 0.68 -22.14 -21.46
N GLU A 91 0.57 -23.15 -20.60
CA GLU A 91 0.19 -22.94 -19.19
C GLU A 91 1.18 -22.06 -18.40
N ARG A 92 2.48 -22.11 -18.71
CA ARG A 92 3.48 -21.30 -18.00
C ARG A 92 3.30 -19.78 -18.19
N LEU A 93 2.62 -19.37 -19.26
CA LEU A 93 2.37 -17.97 -19.61
C LEU A 93 1.05 -17.44 -19.05
N LEU A 94 0.27 -18.29 -18.39
CA LEU A 94 -0.99 -17.90 -17.75
C LEU A 94 -0.74 -17.12 -16.46
N TYR A 95 -1.75 -16.35 -16.05
CA TYR A 95 -1.73 -15.66 -14.76
C TYR A 95 -1.84 -16.67 -13.61
N GLN A 96 -0.91 -16.60 -12.66
CA GLN A 96 -0.95 -17.43 -11.45
C GLN A 96 -1.02 -16.52 -10.22
N PRO A 97 -2.19 -16.46 -9.53
CA PRO A 97 -2.26 -15.80 -8.24
C PRO A 97 -1.46 -16.57 -7.18
N PRO A 98 -0.96 -15.91 -6.12
CA PRO A 98 -0.29 -16.60 -5.01
C PRO A 98 -1.19 -17.65 -4.38
N GLN A 99 -0.69 -18.88 -4.24
CA GLN A 99 -1.40 -20.00 -3.59
C GLN A 99 -2.71 -20.42 -4.28
N GLU A 100 -2.92 -20.03 -5.54
CA GLU A 100 -4.06 -20.43 -6.36
C GLU A 100 -3.65 -21.11 -7.67
N GLU A 101 -4.62 -21.76 -8.31
CA GLU A 101 -4.47 -22.31 -9.66
C GLU A 101 -4.35 -21.20 -10.72
N ARG A 102 -3.68 -21.55 -11.82
CA ARG A 102 -3.51 -20.66 -12.97
C ARG A 102 -4.86 -20.30 -13.58
N LYS A 103 -5.06 -19.02 -13.87
CA LYS A 103 -6.27 -18.47 -14.48
C LYS A 103 -6.08 -18.30 -15.98
N LYS A 104 -7.05 -18.74 -16.76
CA LYS A 104 -6.98 -18.73 -18.23
C LYS A 104 -7.60 -17.47 -18.82
N PHE A 105 -8.68 -16.99 -18.22
CA PHE A 105 -9.49 -15.91 -18.75
C PHE A 105 -9.37 -14.65 -17.88
N LEU A 106 -9.45 -13.47 -18.51
CA LEU A 106 -9.42 -12.17 -17.82
C LEU A 106 -10.43 -12.08 -16.67
N ARG A 107 -11.65 -12.61 -16.86
CA ARG A 107 -12.73 -12.58 -15.87
C ARG A 107 -12.44 -13.37 -14.58
N GLU A 108 -11.46 -14.26 -14.61
CA GLU A 108 -11.06 -15.07 -13.45
C GLU A 108 -9.96 -14.38 -12.62
N ILE A 109 -9.45 -13.25 -13.08
CA ILE A 109 -8.38 -12.49 -12.44
C ILE A 109 -9.02 -11.37 -11.61
N ALA A 110 -8.75 -11.36 -10.30
CA ALA A 110 -9.33 -10.41 -9.34
C ALA A 110 -9.20 -8.94 -9.75
N PHE A 111 -8.10 -8.59 -10.45
CA PHE A 111 -7.86 -7.25 -11.02
C PHE A 111 -9.02 -6.73 -11.89
N PHE A 112 -9.76 -7.60 -12.57
CA PHE A 112 -10.86 -7.20 -13.47
C PHE A 112 -12.26 -7.38 -12.86
N GLU A 113 -12.41 -8.14 -11.78
CA GLU A 113 -13.72 -8.62 -11.27
C GLU A 113 -14.65 -7.47 -10.86
N LYS A 114 -14.12 -6.44 -10.18
CA LYS A 114 -14.92 -5.28 -9.71
C LYS A 114 -14.90 -4.08 -10.66
N GLN A 115 -14.29 -4.22 -11.83
CA GLN A 115 -14.23 -3.12 -12.80
C GLN A 115 -15.54 -3.00 -13.59
N LYS A 116 -15.92 -1.76 -13.92
CA LYS A 116 -17.01 -1.45 -14.84
C LYS A 116 -16.49 -0.45 -15.88
N LYS A 117 -16.07 -0.97 -17.03
CA LYS A 117 -15.47 -0.14 -18.09
C LYS A 117 -16.52 0.62 -18.91
N ILE A 118 -16.51 1.94 -18.85
CA ILE A 118 -17.33 2.86 -19.65
C ILE A 118 -16.40 3.75 -20.49
N ALA A 119 -15.49 4.47 -19.84
CA ALA A 119 -14.50 5.31 -20.50
C ALA A 119 -13.43 4.47 -21.22
N LEU A 120 -13.05 3.32 -20.64
CA LEU A 120 -12.07 2.38 -21.20
C LEU A 120 -12.72 1.20 -21.96
N ARG A 121 -14.00 1.31 -22.34
CA ARG A 121 -14.80 0.17 -22.88
C ARG A 121 -14.22 -0.50 -24.14
N ASN A 122 -13.43 0.22 -24.92
CA ASN A 122 -12.80 -0.28 -26.14
C ASN A 122 -11.29 -0.53 -25.99
N CYS A 123 -10.68 -0.01 -24.93
CA CYS A 123 -9.24 -0.17 -24.67
C CYS A 123 -8.91 -1.66 -24.43
N GLY A 124 -7.99 -2.19 -25.24
CA GLY A 124 -7.60 -3.60 -25.21
C GLY A 124 -8.46 -4.54 -26.06
N LEU A 125 -9.45 -4.00 -26.81
CA LEU A 125 -10.38 -4.80 -27.63
C LEU A 125 -10.36 -4.43 -29.12
N ILE A 126 -10.08 -3.18 -29.46
CA ILE A 126 -10.02 -2.70 -30.85
C ILE A 126 -8.60 -2.28 -31.24
N ASP A 127 -8.36 -2.27 -32.55
CA ASP A 127 -7.26 -1.54 -33.16
C ASP A 127 -7.55 -0.02 -33.14
N PRO A 128 -6.77 0.80 -32.41
CA PRO A 128 -6.99 2.23 -32.33
C PRO A 128 -6.73 2.98 -33.65
N LEU A 129 -6.10 2.34 -34.64
CA LEU A 129 -5.85 2.89 -35.97
C LEU A 129 -6.92 2.49 -37.00
N ASN A 130 -7.92 1.69 -36.61
CA ASN A 130 -8.98 1.25 -37.51
C ASN A 130 -10.35 1.79 -37.07
N ILE A 131 -10.83 2.83 -37.77
CA ILE A 131 -12.14 3.42 -37.52
C ILE A 131 -13.31 2.42 -37.66
N GLU A 132 -13.18 1.39 -38.52
CA GLU A 132 -14.26 0.42 -38.73
C GLU A 132 -14.51 -0.45 -37.50
N GLU A 133 -13.47 -0.76 -36.72
CA GLU A 133 -13.61 -1.50 -35.47
C GLU A 133 -14.30 -0.67 -34.39
N TYR A 134 -14.10 0.65 -34.39
CA TYR A 134 -14.85 1.57 -33.54
C TYR A 134 -16.33 1.63 -33.95
N ILE A 135 -16.62 1.77 -35.24
CA ILE A 135 -18.00 1.78 -35.78
C ILE A 135 -18.72 0.46 -35.52
N ALA A 136 -18.03 -0.68 -35.66
CA ALA A 136 -18.58 -2.00 -35.37
C ALA A 136 -18.99 -2.18 -33.90
N ARG A 137 -18.52 -1.31 -33.00
CA ARG A 137 -18.87 -1.26 -31.58
C ARG A 137 -19.70 -0.02 -31.24
N ASP A 138 -20.66 0.31 -32.11
CA ASP A 138 -21.59 1.44 -31.98
C ASP A 138 -20.94 2.82 -32.02
N GLY A 139 -19.69 2.92 -32.48
CA GLY A 139 -18.99 4.19 -32.65
C GLY A 139 -19.68 5.11 -33.66
N TYR A 140 -19.74 6.41 -33.36
CA TYR A 140 -20.46 7.43 -34.14
C TYR A 140 -21.98 7.29 -34.20
N LEU A 141 -22.56 6.23 -33.62
CA LEU A 141 -24.01 6.07 -33.52
C LEU A 141 -24.64 7.16 -32.62
N ALA A 142 -23.92 7.60 -31.58
CA ALA A 142 -24.42 8.64 -30.69
C ALA A 142 -24.44 10.00 -31.41
N LEU A 143 -23.40 10.29 -32.20
CA LEU A 143 -23.36 11.48 -33.05
C LEU A 143 -24.48 11.46 -34.10
N ALA A 144 -24.70 10.33 -34.77
CA ALA A 144 -25.79 10.19 -35.74
C ALA A 144 -27.13 10.50 -35.08
N LYS A 145 -27.46 9.83 -33.96
CA LYS A 145 -28.67 10.06 -33.17
C LYS A 145 -28.84 11.53 -32.76
N VAL A 146 -27.77 12.16 -32.26
CA VAL A 146 -27.79 13.57 -31.86
C VAL A 146 -28.13 14.49 -33.02
N LEU A 147 -27.54 14.25 -34.20
CA LEU A 147 -27.74 15.13 -35.36
C LEU A 147 -29.08 14.92 -36.05
N THR A 148 -29.69 13.74 -35.95
CA THR A 148 -30.94 13.40 -36.66
C THR A 148 -32.19 13.45 -35.79
N GLU A 149 -32.07 13.21 -34.48
CA GLU A 149 -33.22 13.01 -33.59
C GLU A 149 -33.30 14.01 -32.43
N MET A 150 -32.24 14.77 -32.15
CA MET A 150 -32.16 15.63 -30.96
C MET A 150 -31.88 17.08 -31.32
N THR A 151 -32.42 17.99 -30.51
CA THR A 151 -32.05 19.40 -30.49
C THR A 151 -30.83 19.64 -29.60
N PRO A 152 -30.04 20.71 -29.81
CA PRO A 152 -28.90 21.04 -28.95
C PRO A 152 -29.28 21.14 -27.46
N GLU A 153 -30.45 21.68 -27.16
CA GLU A 153 -30.97 21.83 -25.81
C GLU A 153 -31.32 20.48 -25.16
N GLU A 154 -31.86 19.53 -25.91
CA GLU A 154 -32.11 18.15 -25.43
C GLU A 154 -30.81 17.41 -25.13
N VAL A 155 -29.76 17.60 -25.94
CA VAL A 155 -28.43 17.02 -25.67
C VAL A 155 -27.88 17.53 -24.35
N ILE A 156 -27.94 18.85 -24.12
CA ILE A 156 -27.52 19.47 -22.86
C ILE A 156 -28.33 18.92 -21.68
N GLU A 157 -29.65 18.76 -21.85
CA GLU A 157 -30.52 18.21 -20.81
C GLU A 157 -30.19 16.74 -20.49
N VAL A 158 -29.90 15.90 -21.49
CA VAL A 158 -29.46 14.51 -21.26
C VAL A 158 -28.15 14.49 -20.47
N VAL A 159 -27.14 15.27 -20.86
CA VAL A 159 -25.86 15.32 -20.14
C VAL A 159 -26.05 15.87 -18.72
N LYS A 160 -26.88 16.90 -18.54
CA LYS A 160 -27.18 17.46 -17.21
C LYS A 160 -27.92 16.44 -16.34
N ARG A 161 -28.93 15.77 -16.88
CA ARG A 161 -29.70 14.74 -16.19
C ARG A 161 -28.88 13.51 -15.86
N SER A 162 -27.82 13.18 -16.61
CA SER A 162 -26.92 12.07 -16.27
C SER A 162 -26.17 12.28 -14.96
N GLY A 163 -26.02 13.53 -14.51
CA GLY A 163 -25.21 13.88 -13.34
C GLY A 163 -23.69 13.74 -13.57
N LEU A 164 -23.24 13.66 -14.82
CA LEU A 164 -21.81 13.64 -15.15
C LEU A 164 -21.10 14.89 -14.60
N ARG A 165 -20.08 14.64 -13.78
CA ARG A 165 -19.16 15.65 -13.24
C ARG A 165 -17.83 15.57 -13.99
N GLY A 166 -17.19 16.71 -14.20
CA GLY A 166 -15.90 16.78 -14.90
C GLY A 166 -14.84 15.92 -14.22
N ARG A 167 -14.17 15.07 -15.01
CA ARG A 167 -13.23 14.04 -14.54
C ARG A 167 -11.80 14.49 -14.33
N GLY A 168 -11.44 15.70 -14.74
CA GLY A 168 -10.13 16.31 -14.50
C GLY A 168 -9.96 16.93 -13.09
N GLY A 169 -10.56 16.36 -12.05
CA GLY A 169 -10.35 16.78 -10.65
C GLY A 169 -11.49 17.57 -10.00
N ALA A 170 -11.82 18.76 -10.50
CA ALA A 170 -12.73 19.68 -9.78
C ALA A 170 -14.19 19.19 -9.65
N GLY A 171 -14.61 18.24 -10.49
CA GLY A 171 -15.96 17.65 -10.38
C GLY A 171 -17.09 18.62 -10.69
N PHE A 172 -16.91 19.64 -11.53
CA PHE A 172 -18.00 20.56 -11.91
C PHE A 172 -19.03 19.84 -12.81
N PRO A 173 -20.36 20.05 -12.66
CA PRO A 173 -21.37 19.40 -13.50
C PRO A 173 -21.22 19.75 -14.99
N THR A 174 -21.00 18.75 -15.84
CA THR A 174 -20.67 18.93 -17.27
C THR A 174 -21.84 19.57 -18.03
N GLY A 175 -23.07 19.10 -17.80
CA GLY A 175 -24.26 19.64 -18.47
C GLY A 175 -24.52 21.12 -18.17
N LEU A 176 -24.27 21.58 -16.93
CA LEU A 176 -24.36 23.00 -16.59
C LEU A 176 -23.28 23.82 -17.30
N LYS A 177 -22.06 23.28 -17.42
CA LYS A 177 -20.96 23.94 -18.15
C LYS A 177 -21.33 24.16 -19.62
N TRP A 178 -21.98 23.17 -20.24
CA TRP A 178 -22.45 23.25 -21.62
C TRP A 178 -23.60 24.25 -21.75
N GLU A 179 -24.57 24.21 -20.83
CA GLU A 179 -25.69 25.15 -20.78
C GLU A 179 -25.22 26.61 -20.67
N PHE A 180 -24.26 26.90 -19.78
CA PHE A 180 -23.71 28.25 -19.64
C PHE A 180 -22.99 28.71 -20.91
N THR A 181 -22.24 27.83 -21.57
CA THR A 181 -21.53 28.16 -22.80
C THR A 181 -22.50 28.38 -23.96
N ARG A 182 -23.55 27.57 -24.07
CA ARG A 182 -24.61 27.72 -25.07
C ARG A 182 -25.34 29.07 -24.93
N LYS A 183 -25.71 29.43 -23.70
CA LYS A 183 -26.43 30.69 -23.38
C LYS A 183 -25.55 31.93 -23.45
N ALA A 184 -24.23 31.78 -23.41
CA ALA A 184 -23.30 32.92 -23.47
C ALA A 184 -23.37 33.63 -24.83
N LYS A 185 -23.34 34.96 -24.80
CA LYS A 185 -23.32 35.79 -26.02
C LYS A 185 -21.90 35.81 -26.60
N GLY A 186 -21.80 35.52 -27.89
CA GLY A 186 -20.56 35.64 -28.65
C GLY A 186 -20.37 34.49 -29.62
N GLU A 187 -20.11 34.82 -30.88
CA GLU A 187 -19.75 33.88 -31.94
C GLU A 187 -18.37 34.26 -32.53
N PRO A 188 -17.57 33.30 -33.02
CA PRO A 188 -17.79 31.84 -32.92
C PRO A 188 -17.62 31.32 -31.48
N LYS A 189 -18.14 30.12 -31.18
CA LYS A 189 -17.87 29.38 -29.94
C LYS A 189 -16.84 28.27 -30.17
N TYR A 190 -16.17 27.83 -29.10
CA TYR A 190 -15.11 26.81 -29.18
C TYR A 190 -15.29 25.66 -28.19
N VAL A 191 -14.78 24.49 -28.59
CA VAL A 191 -14.66 23.29 -27.76
C VAL A 191 -13.17 23.01 -27.52
N ILE A 192 -12.78 22.73 -26.29
CA ILE A 192 -11.41 22.29 -25.97
C ILE A 192 -11.46 20.99 -25.18
N CYS A 193 -10.72 20.00 -25.67
CA CYS A 193 -10.35 18.80 -24.92
C CYS A 193 -9.01 19.05 -24.23
N ASN A 194 -9.04 19.05 -22.89
CA ASN A 194 -7.86 19.14 -22.06
C ASN A 194 -7.29 17.72 -21.85
N ALA A 195 -6.18 17.45 -22.52
CA ALA A 195 -5.38 16.23 -22.41
C ALA A 195 -3.98 16.53 -21.82
N ASP A 196 -3.86 17.59 -21.01
CA ASP A 196 -2.63 17.92 -20.27
C ASP A 196 -2.62 17.17 -18.92
N GLU A 197 -2.53 15.84 -19.01
CA GLU A 197 -2.47 14.94 -17.85
C GLU A 197 -1.08 15.01 -17.22
N GLY A 198 -0.80 16.10 -16.51
CA GLY A 198 0.50 16.40 -15.91
C GLY A 198 0.79 15.66 -14.60
N ASP A 199 -0.20 15.06 -13.95
CA ASP A 199 -0.05 14.44 -12.64
C ASP A 199 0.90 13.23 -12.70
N PRO A 200 1.97 13.20 -11.88
CA PRO A 200 2.82 12.02 -11.70
C PRO A 200 1.98 10.79 -11.34
N GLY A 201 2.20 9.70 -12.09
CA GLY A 201 1.48 8.45 -11.92
C GLY A 201 0.09 8.40 -12.58
N ALA A 202 -0.40 9.47 -13.19
CA ALA A 202 -1.63 9.45 -14.00
C ALA A 202 -1.33 9.17 -15.47
N PHE A 203 -2.11 8.27 -16.09
CA PHE A 203 -1.99 7.88 -17.50
C PHE A 203 -3.32 7.35 -18.06
N MET A 204 -4.44 7.79 -17.49
CA MET A 204 -5.78 7.37 -17.90
C MET A 204 -6.23 8.10 -19.17
N ASP A 205 -6.02 9.41 -19.26
CA ASP A 205 -6.35 10.20 -20.44
C ASP A 205 -5.48 9.75 -21.61
N ARG A 206 -4.19 9.52 -21.34
CA ARG A 206 -3.25 8.91 -22.28
C ARG A 206 -3.80 7.62 -22.86
N SER A 207 -4.27 6.71 -22.02
CA SER A 207 -4.72 5.39 -22.45
C SER A 207 -5.99 5.44 -23.30
N ILE A 208 -6.88 6.42 -23.04
CA ILE A 208 -8.04 6.67 -23.90
C ILE A 208 -7.60 7.22 -25.25
N LEU A 209 -6.71 8.21 -25.30
CA LEU A 209 -6.23 8.77 -26.58
C LEU A 209 -5.43 7.76 -27.40
N GLU A 210 -4.63 6.91 -26.74
CA GLU A 210 -3.87 5.85 -27.41
C GLU A 210 -4.77 4.68 -27.82
N GLY A 211 -5.85 4.37 -27.09
CA GLY A 211 -6.62 3.14 -27.27
C GLY A 211 -8.00 3.30 -27.90
N ASP A 212 -8.62 4.47 -27.80
CA ASP A 212 -9.96 4.80 -28.32
C ASP A 212 -10.08 6.31 -28.65
N PRO A 213 -9.24 6.85 -29.56
CA PRO A 213 -9.26 8.27 -29.90
C PRO A 213 -10.60 8.72 -30.51
N HIS A 214 -11.26 7.85 -31.27
CA HIS A 214 -12.55 8.16 -31.92
C HIS A 214 -13.66 8.46 -30.91
N SER A 215 -13.68 7.81 -29.74
CA SER A 215 -14.65 8.14 -28.70
C SER A 215 -14.53 9.56 -28.16
N VAL A 216 -13.34 10.16 -28.20
CA VAL A 216 -13.14 11.55 -27.80
C VAL A 216 -13.60 12.49 -28.93
N LEU A 217 -13.26 12.17 -30.18
CA LEU A 217 -13.66 12.96 -31.35
C LEU A 217 -15.18 13.01 -31.53
N GLU A 218 -15.86 11.86 -31.40
CA GLU A 218 -17.33 11.78 -31.44
C GLU A 218 -17.95 12.68 -30.37
N ALA A 219 -17.47 12.58 -29.14
CA ALA A 219 -17.96 13.36 -28.01
C ALA A 219 -17.73 14.87 -28.19
N MET A 220 -16.59 15.27 -28.77
CA MET A 220 -16.29 16.67 -29.08
C MET A 220 -17.24 17.22 -30.16
N ALA A 221 -17.57 16.43 -31.18
CA ALA A 221 -18.55 16.82 -32.20
C ALA A 221 -19.96 16.99 -31.60
N ILE A 222 -20.38 16.07 -30.72
CA ILE A 222 -21.63 16.19 -29.95
C ILE A 222 -21.63 17.46 -29.10
N ALA A 223 -20.54 17.75 -28.41
CA ALA A 223 -20.40 18.97 -27.61
C ALA A 223 -20.46 20.23 -28.49
N GLY A 224 -19.79 20.21 -29.65
CA GLY A 224 -19.82 21.27 -30.64
C GLY A 224 -21.25 21.57 -31.10
N TYR A 225 -22.01 20.53 -31.45
CA TYR A 225 -23.42 20.65 -31.83
C TYR A 225 -24.26 21.25 -30.69
N ALA A 226 -24.11 20.71 -29.48
CA ALA A 226 -24.86 21.15 -28.31
C ALA A 226 -24.65 22.63 -27.96
N ILE A 227 -23.41 23.14 -28.03
CA ILE A 227 -23.13 24.55 -27.68
C ILE A 227 -23.26 25.51 -28.88
N GLY A 228 -23.24 24.99 -30.11
CA GLY A 228 -23.17 25.76 -31.35
C GLY A 228 -21.75 26.20 -31.71
N ALA A 229 -20.76 25.34 -31.52
CA ALA A 229 -19.38 25.55 -31.94
C ALA A 229 -19.07 24.74 -33.21
N ASN A 230 -18.26 25.33 -34.10
CA ASN A 230 -17.81 24.69 -35.34
C ASN A 230 -16.32 24.30 -35.31
N GLN A 231 -15.61 24.64 -34.24
CA GLN A 231 -14.17 24.40 -34.10
C GLN A 231 -13.84 23.85 -32.71
N GLY A 232 -13.08 22.77 -32.70
CA GLY A 232 -12.51 22.13 -31.52
C GLY A 232 -10.98 22.19 -31.51
N TYR A 233 -10.41 22.11 -30.31
CA TYR A 233 -8.97 21.93 -30.10
C TYR A 233 -8.73 20.80 -29.09
N VAL A 234 -7.82 19.87 -29.40
CA VAL A 234 -7.29 18.94 -28.40
C VAL A 234 -5.93 19.45 -27.96
N TYR A 235 -5.82 19.87 -26.70
CA TYR A 235 -4.55 20.28 -26.11
C TYR A 235 -3.88 19.06 -25.48
N VAL A 236 -2.83 18.55 -26.12
CA VAL A 236 -2.12 17.33 -25.71
C VAL A 236 -0.72 17.70 -25.27
N ARG A 237 -0.26 17.15 -24.15
CA ARG A 237 1.09 17.36 -23.66
C ARG A 237 2.16 16.78 -24.60
N ALA A 238 3.34 17.41 -24.65
CA ALA A 238 4.42 16.99 -25.56
C ALA A 238 4.99 15.60 -25.25
N GLU A 239 4.84 15.13 -24.01
CA GLU A 239 5.36 13.87 -23.51
C GLU A 239 4.54 12.66 -23.98
N TYR A 240 3.44 12.86 -24.71
CA TYR A 240 2.57 11.80 -25.25
C TYR A 240 2.66 11.70 -26.79
N PRO A 241 3.82 11.38 -27.38
CA PRO A 241 3.98 11.35 -28.84
C PRO A 241 3.07 10.31 -29.51
N LEU A 242 2.90 9.13 -28.90
CA LEU A 242 2.02 8.07 -29.43
C LEU A 242 0.54 8.49 -29.46
N ALA A 243 0.09 9.22 -28.44
CA ALA A 243 -1.27 9.74 -28.41
C ALA A 243 -1.51 10.78 -29.51
N VAL A 244 -0.52 11.65 -29.77
CA VAL A 244 -0.59 12.62 -30.87
C VAL A 244 -0.67 11.90 -32.21
N GLU A 245 0.22 10.95 -32.48
CA GLU A 245 0.24 10.16 -33.72
C GLU A 245 -1.11 9.46 -34.00
N ARG A 246 -1.63 8.72 -33.00
CA ARG A 246 -2.91 8.01 -33.15
C ARG A 246 -4.10 8.96 -33.29
N LEU A 247 -4.08 10.10 -32.58
CA LEU A 247 -5.13 11.11 -32.69
C LEU A 247 -5.11 11.81 -34.05
N GLU A 248 -3.93 12.12 -34.61
CA GLU A 248 -3.79 12.68 -35.96
C GLU A 248 -4.38 11.72 -37.00
N HIS A 249 -4.07 10.43 -36.89
CA HIS A 249 -4.63 9.39 -37.73
C HIS A 249 -6.16 9.32 -37.63
N ALA A 250 -6.70 9.27 -36.40
CA ALA A 250 -8.14 9.20 -36.15
C ALA A 250 -8.89 10.45 -36.67
N ILE A 251 -8.30 11.65 -36.55
CA ILE A 251 -8.85 12.88 -37.15
C ILE A 251 -8.90 12.77 -38.67
N GLY A 252 -7.83 12.24 -39.29
CA GLY A 252 -7.77 11.97 -40.73
C GLY A 252 -8.91 11.06 -41.19
N GLN A 253 -9.04 9.87 -40.57
CA GLN A 253 -10.10 8.91 -40.88
C GLN A 253 -11.50 9.49 -40.68
N ALA A 254 -11.73 10.21 -39.57
CA ALA A 254 -13.03 10.82 -39.31
C ALA A 254 -13.40 11.89 -40.36
N ARG A 255 -12.43 12.64 -40.90
CA ARG A 255 -12.68 13.57 -42.02
C ARG A 255 -12.99 12.82 -43.31
N GLU A 256 -12.27 11.75 -43.61
CA GLU A 256 -12.49 10.92 -44.81
C GLU A 256 -13.88 10.28 -44.83
N TYR A 257 -14.35 9.80 -43.68
CA TYR A 257 -15.69 9.22 -43.52
C TYR A 257 -16.81 10.27 -43.39
N GLY A 258 -16.49 11.57 -43.45
CA GLY A 258 -17.48 12.65 -43.32
C GLY A 258 -18.08 12.80 -41.91
N LEU A 259 -17.36 12.33 -40.89
CA LEU A 259 -17.71 12.38 -39.46
C LEU A 259 -17.11 13.62 -38.75
N LEU A 260 -16.14 14.28 -39.39
CA LEU A 260 -15.62 15.60 -39.06
C LEU A 260 -15.53 16.46 -40.34
N GLY A 261 -15.45 17.78 -40.16
CA GLY A 261 -15.36 18.76 -41.24
C GLY A 261 -16.71 19.40 -41.56
N LYS A 262 -17.05 19.50 -42.85
CA LYS A 262 -18.25 20.22 -43.31
C LYS A 262 -19.42 19.28 -43.50
N ASN A 263 -20.61 19.74 -43.11
CA ASN A 263 -21.89 19.06 -43.35
C ASN A 263 -21.87 17.59 -42.90
N ILE A 264 -21.47 17.35 -41.64
CA ILE A 264 -21.30 16.02 -41.04
C ILE A 264 -22.60 15.22 -41.21
N LEU A 265 -22.50 14.02 -41.79
CA LEU A 265 -23.64 13.13 -42.10
C LEU A 265 -24.77 13.80 -42.92
N GLY A 266 -24.49 14.89 -43.64
CA GLY A 266 -25.52 15.64 -44.39
C GLY A 266 -26.48 16.45 -43.52
N SER A 267 -26.17 16.64 -42.23
CA SER A 267 -27.04 17.28 -41.23
C SER A 267 -27.14 18.81 -41.29
N GLY A 268 -26.30 19.47 -42.10
CA GLY A 268 -26.10 20.93 -42.09
C GLY A 268 -25.16 21.42 -40.99
N PHE A 269 -24.79 20.59 -40.01
CA PHE A 269 -23.81 20.91 -38.98
C PHE A 269 -22.37 20.67 -39.46
N SER A 270 -21.44 21.51 -39.04
CA SER A 270 -20.01 21.39 -39.39
C SER A 270 -19.17 21.56 -38.14
N PHE A 271 -18.22 20.67 -37.91
CA PHE A 271 -17.31 20.72 -36.78
C PHE A 271 -15.96 20.11 -37.16
N ASP A 272 -14.88 20.81 -36.90
CA ASP A 272 -13.53 20.32 -37.16
C ASP A 272 -12.64 20.47 -35.92
N VAL A 273 -11.55 19.69 -35.86
CA VAL A 273 -10.68 19.58 -34.70
C VAL A 273 -9.22 19.78 -35.11
N GLU A 274 -8.49 20.56 -34.33
CA GLU A 274 -7.03 20.70 -34.44
C GLU A 274 -6.34 20.21 -33.16
N ILE A 275 -5.13 19.68 -33.29
CA ILE A 275 -4.27 19.34 -32.16
C ILE A 275 -3.37 20.52 -31.83
N ARG A 276 -3.24 20.82 -30.53
CA ARG A 276 -2.28 21.79 -29.99
C ARG A 276 -1.38 21.05 -29.02
N ILE A 277 -0.10 20.99 -29.36
CA ILE A 277 0.91 20.32 -28.54
C ILE A 277 1.39 21.29 -27.47
N GLY A 278 1.36 20.86 -26.21
CA GLY A 278 1.88 21.60 -25.06
C GLY A 278 3.40 21.74 -25.08
N ALA A 279 3.94 22.48 -24.10
CA ALA A 279 5.37 22.75 -24.00
C ALA A 279 5.98 22.28 -22.66
N GLY A 280 5.40 21.23 -22.05
CA GLY A 280 5.89 20.61 -20.82
C GLY A 280 5.69 21.46 -19.56
N ALA A 281 4.53 22.10 -19.40
CA ALA A 281 4.23 22.92 -18.22
C ALA A 281 2.95 22.43 -17.55
N PHE A 282 3.05 21.85 -16.35
CA PHE A 282 1.92 21.24 -15.62
C PHE A 282 0.78 22.23 -15.36
N VAL A 283 1.12 23.50 -15.13
CA VAL A 283 0.11 24.55 -14.90
C VAL A 283 -0.82 24.77 -16.09
N CYS A 284 -0.43 24.35 -17.30
CA CYS A 284 -1.29 24.40 -18.49
C CYS A 284 -2.48 23.43 -18.42
N GLY A 285 -2.54 22.51 -17.45
CA GLY A 285 -3.74 21.75 -17.13
C GLY A 285 -4.84 22.63 -16.52
N GLU A 286 -4.51 23.80 -15.98
CA GLU A 286 -5.49 24.78 -15.50
C GLU A 286 -6.20 25.45 -16.69
N GLU A 287 -7.53 25.50 -16.66
CA GLU A 287 -8.36 25.88 -17.82
C GLU A 287 -8.00 27.23 -18.47
N THR A 288 -7.60 28.25 -17.71
CA THR A 288 -7.25 29.57 -18.28
C THR A 288 -5.79 29.66 -18.70
N ALA A 289 -4.89 28.92 -18.05
CA ALA A 289 -3.51 28.74 -18.50
C ALA A 289 -3.46 27.96 -19.82
N LEU A 290 -4.28 26.90 -19.95
CA LEU A 290 -4.48 26.14 -21.17
C LEU A 290 -4.88 27.06 -22.33
N ILE A 291 -5.93 27.86 -22.13
CA ILE A 291 -6.37 28.85 -23.14
C ILE A 291 -5.22 29.78 -23.53
N ALA A 292 -4.46 30.28 -22.55
CA ALA A 292 -3.33 31.16 -22.85
C ALA A 292 -2.27 30.45 -23.71
N SER A 293 -1.98 29.18 -23.44
CA SER A 293 -1.06 28.37 -24.25
C SER A 293 -1.58 28.15 -25.67
N VAL A 294 -2.86 27.83 -25.84
CA VAL A 294 -3.50 27.72 -27.17
C VAL A 294 -3.44 29.05 -27.94
N GLU A 295 -3.57 30.18 -27.25
CA GLU A 295 -3.41 31.52 -27.81
C GLU A 295 -1.94 31.89 -28.17
N GLY A 296 -0.98 30.99 -27.95
CA GLY A 296 0.45 31.25 -28.16
C GLY A 296 1.10 32.13 -27.10
N LYS A 297 0.48 32.26 -25.93
CA LYS A 297 0.99 33.03 -24.78
C LYS A 297 1.56 32.09 -23.72
N ARG A 298 2.26 32.67 -22.74
CA ARG A 298 2.69 31.92 -21.54
C ARG A 298 1.47 31.40 -20.76
N GLY A 299 1.51 30.15 -20.33
CA GLY A 299 0.47 29.45 -19.57
C GLY A 299 0.29 29.98 -18.15
N MET A 300 -0.23 31.20 -18.01
CA MET A 300 -0.47 31.84 -16.72
C MET A 300 -1.96 31.95 -16.44
N PRO A 301 -2.47 31.39 -15.31
CA PRO A 301 -3.87 31.48 -14.94
C PRO A 301 -4.39 32.93 -14.87
N ARG A 302 -5.65 33.12 -15.24
CA ARG A 302 -6.36 34.42 -15.21
C ARG A 302 -7.35 34.45 -14.03
N PRO A 303 -7.54 35.61 -13.37
CA PRO A 303 -8.57 35.76 -12.35
C PRO A 303 -9.97 35.45 -12.93
N LYS A 304 -10.82 34.79 -12.14
CA LYS A 304 -12.22 34.49 -12.46
C LYS A 304 -13.09 35.27 -11.48
N PRO A 305 -14.15 35.97 -11.92
CA PRO A 305 -14.65 36.12 -13.30
C PRO A 305 -13.76 37.01 -14.21
N PRO A 306 -13.91 36.91 -15.55
CA PRO A 306 -14.89 36.08 -16.28
C PRO A 306 -14.46 34.62 -16.45
N PHE A 307 -15.44 33.71 -16.46
CA PHE A 307 -15.21 32.27 -16.67
C PHE A 307 -15.05 31.92 -18.16
N PRO A 308 -14.33 30.83 -18.52
CA PRO A 308 -14.14 30.41 -19.91
C PRO A 308 -15.43 30.18 -20.70
N ALA A 309 -16.48 29.66 -20.04
CA ALA A 309 -17.81 29.46 -20.64
C ALA A 309 -18.43 30.77 -21.17
N GLN A 310 -18.02 31.93 -20.63
CA GLN A 310 -18.47 33.25 -21.08
C GLN A 310 -17.43 33.92 -21.98
N ARG A 311 -16.16 33.91 -21.56
CA ARG A 311 -15.05 34.58 -22.25
C ARG A 311 -13.77 33.76 -22.11
N GLY A 312 -13.62 32.76 -22.97
CA GLY A 312 -12.47 31.85 -23.03
C GLY A 312 -11.52 32.18 -24.18
N LEU A 313 -11.34 31.22 -25.08
CA LEU A 313 -10.39 31.26 -26.20
C LEU A 313 -10.67 32.46 -27.12
N TRP A 314 -9.67 33.32 -27.30
CA TRP A 314 -9.77 34.59 -28.05
C TRP A 314 -10.93 35.48 -27.60
N GLY A 315 -11.30 35.41 -26.32
CA GLY A 315 -12.39 36.17 -25.75
C GLY A 315 -13.79 35.69 -26.17
N ARG A 316 -13.92 34.47 -26.69
CA ARG A 316 -15.21 33.88 -27.09
C ARG A 316 -15.68 32.80 -26.12
N PRO A 317 -16.99 32.51 -26.04
CA PRO A 317 -17.49 31.41 -25.19
C PRO A 317 -16.82 30.10 -25.55
N THR A 318 -16.23 29.43 -24.55
CA THR A 318 -15.44 28.22 -24.76
C THR A 318 -15.79 27.19 -23.71
N VAL A 319 -16.17 25.98 -24.15
CA VAL A 319 -16.32 24.83 -23.26
C VAL A 319 -14.99 24.08 -23.19
N ILE A 320 -14.58 23.71 -21.98
CA ILE A 320 -13.35 22.95 -21.73
C ILE A 320 -13.72 21.76 -20.86
N ASN A 321 -13.48 20.55 -21.37
CA ASN A 321 -13.66 19.30 -20.66
C ASN A 321 -12.42 18.41 -20.81
N ASN A 322 -12.22 17.51 -19.85
CA ASN A 322 -11.12 16.55 -19.83
C ASN A 322 -11.45 15.32 -20.72
N VAL A 323 -10.42 14.59 -21.16
CA VAL A 323 -10.53 13.41 -22.04
C VAL A 323 -11.51 12.36 -21.49
N GLU A 324 -11.35 11.90 -20.24
CA GLU A 324 -12.27 10.93 -19.62
C GLU A 324 -13.71 11.48 -19.56
N THR A 325 -13.88 12.79 -19.39
CA THR A 325 -15.22 13.40 -19.41
C THR A 325 -15.89 13.23 -20.78
N TYR A 326 -15.14 13.42 -21.87
CA TYR A 326 -15.63 13.22 -23.23
C TYR A 326 -15.90 11.75 -23.53
N ALA A 327 -15.03 10.84 -23.11
CA ALA A 327 -15.19 9.39 -23.35
C ALA A 327 -16.50 8.82 -22.76
N ASN A 328 -17.07 9.47 -21.74
CA ASN A 328 -18.36 9.10 -21.13
C ASN A 328 -19.58 9.61 -21.92
N ILE A 329 -19.45 10.60 -22.81
CA ILE A 329 -20.59 11.24 -23.49
C ILE A 329 -21.33 10.27 -24.44
N PRO A 330 -20.66 9.56 -25.38
CA PRO A 330 -21.38 8.71 -26.32
C PRO A 330 -22.20 7.60 -25.63
N PRO A 331 -21.65 6.85 -24.64
CA PRO A 331 -22.44 5.88 -23.88
C PRO A 331 -23.65 6.48 -23.15
N ILE A 332 -23.55 7.71 -22.62
CA ILE A 332 -24.67 8.39 -21.96
C ILE A 332 -25.80 8.70 -22.95
N ILE A 333 -25.46 9.13 -24.17
CA ILE A 333 -26.45 9.46 -25.21
C ILE A 333 -27.15 8.18 -25.74
N LEU A 334 -26.40 7.09 -25.89
CA LEU A 334 -26.94 5.82 -26.38
C LEU A 334 -27.86 5.15 -25.35
N ASN A 335 -27.40 5.01 -24.10
CA ASN A 335 -28.12 4.28 -23.05
C ASN A 335 -29.08 5.16 -22.23
N GLY A 336 -28.98 6.49 -22.38
CA GLY A 336 -29.79 7.47 -21.66
C GLY A 336 -29.23 7.87 -20.28
N PRO A 337 -29.73 8.99 -19.72
CA PRO A 337 -29.18 9.57 -18.49
C PRO A 337 -29.43 8.72 -17.24
N GLU A 338 -30.55 7.99 -17.18
CA GLU A 338 -30.89 7.16 -16.01
C GLU A 338 -29.96 5.94 -15.88
N TRP A 339 -29.51 5.38 -17.01
CA TRP A 339 -28.51 4.31 -17.01
C TRP A 339 -27.22 4.75 -16.32
N PHE A 340 -26.69 5.92 -16.68
CA PHE A 340 -25.48 6.43 -16.06
C PHE A 340 -25.67 6.78 -14.58
N ARG A 341 -26.86 7.30 -14.21
CA ARG A 341 -27.22 7.62 -12.82
C ARG A 341 -27.40 6.42 -11.91
N SER A 342 -27.74 5.27 -12.47
CA SER A 342 -27.84 4.00 -11.73
C SER A 342 -26.49 3.49 -11.23
N ILE A 343 -25.39 4.10 -11.71
CA ILE A 343 -24.02 3.74 -11.38
C ILE A 343 -23.44 4.84 -10.48
N GLY A 344 -22.77 4.44 -9.40
CA GLY A 344 -22.14 5.36 -8.47
C GLY A 344 -22.97 5.67 -7.23
N THR A 345 -22.60 6.72 -6.49
CA THR A 345 -23.30 7.19 -5.28
C THR A 345 -24.38 8.22 -5.60
N GLU A 346 -25.09 8.75 -4.60
CA GLU A 346 -26.05 9.83 -4.81
C GLU A 346 -25.39 11.10 -5.36
N GLY A 347 -24.27 11.53 -4.76
CA GLY A 347 -23.53 12.76 -5.14
C GLY A 347 -22.49 12.59 -6.26
N SER A 348 -22.12 11.34 -6.61
CA SER A 348 -21.10 11.04 -7.61
C SER A 348 -21.54 9.91 -8.54
N LYS A 349 -22.04 10.28 -9.73
CA LYS A 349 -22.57 9.34 -10.74
C LYS A 349 -21.49 8.78 -11.65
N GLY A 350 -21.76 7.60 -12.20
CA GLY A 350 -20.92 6.91 -13.18
C GLY A 350 -19.71 6.21 -12.58
N THR A 351 -18.71 6.01 -13.43
CA THR A 351 -17.43 5.38 -13.10
C THR A 351 -16.31 6.41 -13.04
N LYS A 352 -15.16 6.01 -12.47
CA LYS A 352 -13.91 6.75 -12.49
C LYS A 352 -12.78 5.80 -12.84
N VAL A 353 -11.88 6.26 -13.70
CA VAL A 353 -10.62 5.57 -13.97
C VAL A 353 -9.57 6.00 -12.95
N PHE A 354 -8.91 5.02 -12.31
CA PHE A 354 -7.75 5.24 -11.46
C PHE A 354 -6.50 4.62 -12.06
N ALA A 355 -5.40 5.36 -11.97
CA ALA A 355 -4.07 4.86 -12.25
C ALA A 355 -3.43 4.42 -10.93
N LEU A 356 -3.43 3.11 -10.70
CA LEU A 356 -2.93 2.45 -9.51
C LEU A 356 -1.42 2.24 -9.63
N ALA A 357 -0.66 2.95 -8.78
CA ALA A 357 0.81 2.95 -8.77
C ALA A 357 1.36 2.90 -7.34
N GLY A 358 2.69 2.95 -7.18
CA GLY A 358 3.35 2.83 -5.88
C GLY A 358 3.47 1.37 -5.41
N ASP A 359 3.56 1.13 -4.12
CA ASP A 359 3.93 -0.15 -3.47
C ASP A 359 2.80 -1.20 -3.46
N VAL A 360 2.11 -1.33 -4.59
CA VAL A 360 1.02 -2.28 -4.82
C VAL A 360 1.47 -3.40 -5.76
N VAL A 361 0.92 -4.61 -5.58
CA VAL A 361 1.29 -5.80 -6.38
C VAL A 361 0.89 -5.64 -7.84
N ASN A 362 -0.38 -5.29 -8.10
CA ASN A 362 -0.93 -5.09 -9.43
C ASN A 362 -1.05 -3.60 -9.75
N THR A 363 -0.08 -3.05 -10.49
CA THR A 363 -0.12 -1.68 -10.99
C THR A 363 -0.82 -1.60 -12.35
N GLY A 364 -1.49 -0.49 -12.63
CA GLY A 364 -2.23 -0.35 -13.89
C GLY A 364 -3.42 0.58 -13.84
N LEU A 365 -4.31 0.45 -14.83
CA LEU A 365 -5.59 1.15 -14.85
C LEU A 365 -6.73 0.28 -14.33
N VAL A 366 -7.53 0.87 -13.44
CA VAL A 366 -8.78 0.28 -12.96
C VAL A 366 -9.92 1.27 -13.17
N GLU A 367 -10.97 0.86 -13.88
CA GLU A 367 -12.20 1.66 -14.00
C GLU A 367 -13.28 1.10 -13.09
N VAL A 368 -13.66 1.86 -12.07
CA VAL A 368 -14.53 1.40 -10.99
C VAL A 368 -15.75 2.30 -10.84
N PRO A 369 -16.90 1.77 -10.37
CA PRO A 369 -18.04 2.60 -9.98
C PRO A 369 -17.67 3.57 -8.86
N MET A 370 -18.15 4.81 -8.94
CA MET A 370 -18.00 5.78 -7.84
C MET A 370 -18.58 5.21 -6.54
N GLY A 371 -17.87 5.41 -5.42
CA GLY A 371 -18.28 4.91 -4.11
C GLY A 371 -17.74 3.54 -3.70
N ILE A 372 -16.96 2.86 -4.56
CA ILE A 372 -16.11 1.74 -4.15
C ILE A 372 -15.20 2.18 -2.99
N THR A 373 -14.86 1.27 -2.08
CA THR A 373 -13.98 1.64 -0.95
C THR A 373 -12.50 1.64 -1.35
N LEU A 374 -11.69 2.44 -0.66
CA LEU A 374 -10.24 2.49 -0.89
C LEU A 374 -9.59 1.11 -0.74
N GLY A 375 -10.00 0.35 0.28
CA GLY A 375 -9.47 -0.98 0.57
C GLY A 375 -9.83 -2.03 -0.47
N GLU A 376 -10.98 -1.92 -1.14
CA GLU A 376 -11.30 -2.77 -2.29
C GLU A 376 -10.38 -2.47 -3.48
N ILE A 377 -10.08 -1.19 -3.76
CA ILE A 377 -9.14 -0.84 -4.82
C ILE A 377 -7.74 -1.38 -4.51
N VAL A 378 -7.23 -1.19 -3.29
CA VAL A 378 -5.85 -1.57 -2.93
C VAL A 378 -5.69 -3.09 -2.79
N TYR A 379 -6.59 -3.76 -2.08
CA TYR A 379 -6.43 -5.18 -1.75
C TYR A 379 -7.12 -6.12 -2.73
N ASP A 380 -8.34 -5.81 -3.20
CA ASP A 380 -9.04 -6.72 -4.11
C ASP A 380 -8.56 -6.54 -5.56
N LEU A 381 -8.47 -5.30 -6.04
CA LEU A 381 -7.97 -5.02 -7.40
C LEU A 381 -6.44 -5.01 -7.44
N GLY A 382 -5.81 -4.27 -6.53
CA GLY A 382 -4.36 -4.11 -6.44
C GLY A 382 -3.61 -5.34 -5.94
N GLY A 383 -4.29 -6.32 -5.34
CA GLY A 383 -3.65 -7.52 -4.78
C GLY A 383 -2.85 -7.28 -3.49
N GLY A 384 -3.04 -6.12 -2.85
CA GLY A 384 -2.34 -5.74 -1.63
C GLY A 384 -0.96 -5.12 -1.88
N ILE A 385 -0.14 -5.08 -0.83
CA ILE A 385 1.16 -4.41 -0.82
C ILE A 385 2.26 -5.38 -1.24
N ARG A 386 3.26 -4.88 -1.98
CA ARG A 386 4.41 -5.70 -2.40
C ARG A 386 5.13 -6.30 -1.19
N ASP A 387 5.70 -7.49 -1.40
CA ASP A 387 6.49 -8.23 -0.40
C ASP A 387 5.77 -8.50 0.93
N GLY A 388 4.42 -8.42 0.95
CA GLY A 388 3.62 -8.66 2.15
C GLY A 388 3.74 -7.58 3.22
N LYS A 389 4.29 -6.40 2.90
CA LYS A 389 4.43 -5.28 3.83
C LYS A 389 3.09 -4.66 4.21
N LYS A 390 3.10 -3.78 5.21
CA LYS A 390 1.90 -3.06 5.63
C LYS A 390 1.68 -1.80 4.79
N LEU A 391 0.41 -1.50 4.52
CA LEU A 391 0.00 -0.22 3.97
C LEU A 391 0.20 0.88 5.02
N LYS A 392 0.87 1.98 4.65
CA LYS A 392 0.93 3.20 5.46
C LYS A 392 -0.14 4.21 5.06
N ALA A 393 -0.15 4.56 3.77
CA ALA A 393 -1.06 5.57 3.24
C ALA A 393 -1.29 5.39 1.74
N VAL A 394 -2.33 6.05 1.23
CA VAL A 394 -2.56 6.22 -0.19
C VAL A 394 -2.64 7.70 -0.52
N GLN A 395 -1.81 8.17 -1.44
CA GLN A 395 -1.89 9.52 -1.98
C GLN A 395 -2.87 9.51 -3.15
N ILE A 396 -3.90 10.36 -3.07
CA ILE A 396 -4.90 10.54 -4.12
C ILE A 396 -5.03 12.01 -4.49
N GLY A 397 -5.18 12.26 -5.80
CA GLY A 397 -5.40 13.59 -6.34
C GLY A 397 -4.16 14.27 -6.91
N GLY A 398 -3.13 13.50 -7.26
CA GLY A 398 -1.88 14.01 -7.81
C GLY A 398 -0.97 14.67 -6.77
N PRO A 399 0.01 15.49 -7.20
CA PRO A 399 1.00 16.13 -6.33
C PRO A 399 0.41 17.13 -5.35
N SER A 400 -0.73 17.72 -5.68
CA SER A 400 -1.46 18.63 -4.79
C SER A 400 -2.64 17.94 -4.07
N GLY A 401 -2.66 16.61 -4.13
CA GLY A 401 -3.59 15.75 -3.42
C GLY A 401 -3.29 15.60 -1.92
N GLY A 402 -3.97 14.67 -1.27
CA GLY A 402 -3.76 14.37 0.15
C GLY A 402 -3.47 12.88 0.40
N CYS A 403 -2.82 12.60 1.51
CA CYS A 403 -2.55 11.24 1.99
C CYS A 403 -3.71 10.73 2.85
N ILE A 404 -4.25 9.57 2.48
CA ILE A 404 -5.26 8.86 3.25
C ILE A 404 -4.59 7.72 4.02
N PRO A 405 -4.57 7.73 5.37
CA PRO A 405 -3.94 6.69 6.18
C PRO A 405 -4.75 5.38 6.20
N VAL A 406 -4.08 4.31 6.64
CA VAL A 406 -4.63 2.95 6.73
C VAL A 406 -5.95 2.83 7.52
N GLU A 407 -6.19 3.68 8.51
CA GLU A 407 -7.43 3.70 9.30
C GLU A 407 -8.69 4.06 8.49
N HIS A 408 -8.52 4.65 7.29
CA HIS A 408 -9.59 5.08 6.41
C HIS A 408 -9.80 4.19 5.19
N LEU A 409 -9.33 2.93 5.21
CA LEU A 409 -9.52 1.99 4.10
C LEU A 409 -10.98 1.75 3.68
N ASN A 410 -11.94 1.89 4.60
CA ASN A 410 -13.37 1.73 4.29
C ASN A 410 -14.02 3.01 3.73
N VAL A 411 -13.26 4.11 3.54
CA VAL A 411 -13.83 5.33 2.96
C VAL A 411 -14.31 5.06 1.54
N ARG A 412 -15.50 5.57 1.22
CA ARG A 412 -16.03 5.54 -0.14
C ARG A 412 -15.28 6.55 -1.00
N ILE A 413 -14.87 6.10 -2.18
CA ILE A 413 -14.19 6.96 -3.15
C ILE A 413 -15.25 7.74 -3.94
N ASP A 414 -15.62 8.91 -3.40
CA ASP A 414 -16.44 9.92 -4.02
C ASP A 414 -15.92 11.33 -3.69
N TYR A 415 -16.39 12.36 -4.42
CA TYR A 415 -15.84 13.71 -4.29
C TYR A 415 -16.00 14.31 -2.87
N ASP A 416 -17.07 13.96 -2.17
CA ASP A 416 -17.45 14.59 -0.91
C ASP A 416 -16.68 13.93 0.25
N SER A 417 -16.64 12.59 0.28
CA SER A 417 -15.92 11.81 1.29
C SER A 417 -14.40 12.07 1.27
N LEU A 418 -13.80 12.20 0.08
CA LEU A 418 -12.37 12.50 -0.04
C LEU A 418 -12.02 13.88 0.53
N LYS A 419 -12.89 14.86 0.32
CA LYS A 419 -12.68 16.24 0.77
C LYS A 419 -12.62 16.33 2.30
N GLU A 420 -13.43 15.55 3.01
CA GLU A 420 -13.45 15.49 4.48
C GLU A 420 -12.13 14.95 5.06
N LEU A 421 -11.45 14.06 4.31
CA LEU A 421 -10.15 13.52 4.68
C LEU A 421 -8.98 14.43 4.31
N GLY A 422 -9.23 15.58 3.68
CA GLY A 422 -8.19 16.49 3.20
C GLY A 422 -7.54 16.05 1.88
N ALA A 423 -8.17 15.11 1.17
CA ALA A 423 -7.75 14.66 -0.15
C ALA A 423 -8.71 15.17 -1.23
N ILE A 424 -8.36 14.95 -2.51
CA ILE A 424 -9.19 15.31 -3.65
C ILE A 424 -9.18 14.17 -4.67
N MET A 425 -10.22 14.08 -5.51
CA MET A 425 -10.28 13.08 -6.57
C MET A 425 -9.14 13.26 -7.59
N GLY A 426 -8.82 14.52 -7.92
CA GLY A 426 -7.84 14.87 -8.95
C GLY A 426 -8.10 14.18 -10.30
N SER A 427 -7.02 14.00 -11.07
CA SER A 427 -7.08 13.27 -12.34
C SER A 427 -7.40 11.78 -12.16
N GLY A 428 -7.18 11.16 -11.00
CA GLY A 428 -7.35 9.72 -10.80
C GLY A 428 -6.03 8.97 -10.54
N GLY A 429 -4.90 9.67 -10.40
CA GLY A 429 -3.67 9.06 -9.86
C GLY A 429 -3.87 8.61 -8.41
N LEU A 430 -3.50 7.35 -8.13
CA LEU A 430 -3.60 6.72 -6.82
C LEU A 430 -2.28 6.00 -6.51
N ILE A 431 -1.46 6.61 -5.65
CA ILE A 431 -0.13 6.12 -5.27
C ILE A 431 -0.22 5.44 -3.91
N VAL A 432 -0.04 4.14 -3.89
CA VAL A 432 -0.02 3.30 -2.69
C VAL A 432 1.37 3.36 -2.05
N MET A 433 1.46 3.51 -0.73
CA MET A 433 2.71 3.61 0.01
C MET A 433 2.76 2.62 1.15
N ASP A 434 3.85 1.88 1.25
CA ASP A 434 4.09 0.91 2.33
C ASP A 434 4.63 1.56 3.61
N GLU A 435 4.88 0.74 4.63
CA GLU A 435 5.46 1.16 5.91
C GLU A 435 6.87 1.78 5.81
N ASP A 436 7.55 1.62 4.67
CA ASP A 436 8.90 2.08 4.40
C ASP A 436 8.96 3.48 3.75
N THR A 437 7.80 4.10 3.49
CA THR A 437 7.73 5.47 2.98
C THR A 437 7.82 6.49 4.10
N CYS A 438 8.68 7.50 3.97
CA CYS A 438 8.72 8.64 4.92
C CYS A 438 7.71 9.71 4.51
N MET A 439 6.78 10.06 5.39
CA MET A 439 5.72 11.02 5.07
C MET A 439 6.24 12.46 5.00
N VAL A 440 7.32 12.77 5.73
CA VAL A 440 8.00 14.08 5.66
C VAL A 440 8.68 14.28 4.31
N ASP A 441 9.45 13.28 3.85
CA ASP A 441 10.13 13.32 2.56
C ASP A 441 9.15 13.26 1.38
N LEU A 442 8.05 12.52 1.52
CA LEU A 442 6.96 12.52 0.55
C LEU A 442 6.36 13.92 0.38
N ALA A 443 6.06 14.60 1.49
CA ALA A 443 5.54 15.96 1.47
C ALA A 443 6.54 16.94 0.84
N ARG A 444 7.84 16.78 1.14
CA ARG A 444 8.93 17.53 0.50
C ARG A 444 8.95 17.32 -1.02
N PHE A 445 8.91 16.07 -1.46
CA PHE A 445 8.96 15.69 -2.88
C PHE A 445 7.80 16.29 -3.68
N PHE A 446 6.57 16.18 -3.19
CA PHE A 446 5.42 16.76 -3.89
C PHE A 446 5.44 18.29 -3.88
N LEU A 447 5.92 18.90 -2.80
CA LEU A 447 6.04 20.35 -2.74
C LEU A 447 7.15 20.89 -3.66
N GLU A 448 8.26 20.15 -3.79
CA GLU A 448 9.32 20.40 -4.78
C GLU A 448 8.74 20.41 -6.20
N PHE A 449 7.98 19.37 -6.56
CA PHE A 449 7.28 19.32 -7.85
C PHE A 449 6.36 20.53 -8.06
N VAL A 450 5.52 20.87 -7.08
CA VAL A 450 4.60 22.01 -7.22
C VAL A 450 5.34 23.34 -7.32
N GLN A 451 6.50 23.47 -6.65
CA GLN A 451 7.35 24.65 -6.72
C GLN A 451 7.96 24.82 -8.10
N ASP A 452 8.44 23.74 -8.72
CA ASP A 452 8.99 23.72 -10.08
C ASP A 452 7.93 24.04 -11.14
N GLU A 453 6.70 23.57 -10.92
CA GLU A 453 5.55 23.78 -11.81
C GLU A 453 4.80 25.11 -11.57
N SER A 454 5.27 25.93 -10.63
CA SER A 454 4.66 27.22 -10.34
C SER A 454 4.80 28.18 -11.51
N CYS A 455 3.68 28.69 -12.03
CA CYS A 455 3.71 29.74 -13.07
C CYS A 455 4.37 31.06 -12.62
N GLY A 456 4.64 31.21 -11.32
CA GLY A 456 5.32 32.37 -10.73
C GLY A 456 4.46 33.63 -10.56
N LYS A 457 3.16 33.59 -10.87
CA LYS A 457 2.31 34.78 -10.92
C LYS A 457 1.93 35.36 -9.56
N CYS A 458 1.52 34.53 -8.59
CA CYS A 458 1.08 34.98 -7.27
C CYS A 458 2.14 34.70 -6.20
N THR A 459 2.35 35.66 -5.29
CA THR A 459 3.34 35.55 -4.20
C THR A 459 3.14 34.32 -3.32
N PRO A 460 1.90 33.94 -2.91
CA PRO A 460 1.70 32.77 -2.06
C PRO A 460 2.23 31.47 -2.69
N CYS A 461 1.97 31.23 -3.98
CA CYS A 461 2.43 30.03 -4.69
C CYS A 461 3.88 30.13 -5.21
N ARG A 462 4.44 31.34 -5.40
CA ARG A 462 5.83 31.46 -5.87
C ARG A 462 6.84 31.42 -4.73
N ILE A 463 6.48 32.04 -3.60
CA ILE A 463 7.38 32.27 -2.46
C ILE A 463 6.94 31.48 -1.24
N GLY A 464 5.63 31.38 -0.96
CA GLY A 464 5.13 30.67 0.21
C GLY A 464 5.47 29.18 0.17
N THR A 465 5.18 28.50 -0.94
CA THR A 465 5.53 27.09 -1.15
C THR A 465 7.05 26.87 -1.09
N LYS A 466 7.85 27.83 -1.59
CA LYS A 466 9.32 27.77 -1.46
C LYS A 466 9.76 27.80 0.01
N ARG A 467 9.15 28.65 0.85
CA ARG A 467 9.47 28.69 2.29
C ARG A 467 9.09 27.40 2.99
N MET A 468 7.94 26.82 2.64
CA MET A 468 7.54 25.52 3.15
C MET A 468 8.53 24.42 2.72
N LEU A 469 9.00 24.44 1.47
CA LEU A 469 9.98 23.48 0.96
C LEU A 469 11.31 23.58 1.72
N GLU A 470 11.83 24.80 1.93
CA GLU A 470 13.07 25.05 2.69
C GLU A 470 12.98 24.48 4.14
N ILE A 471 11.80 24.57 4.77
CA ILE A 471 11.58 23.98 6.10
C ILE A 471 11.59 22.45 6.03
N LEU A 472 10.89 21.85 5.07
CA LEU A 472 10.87 20.39 4.90
C LEU A 472 12.25 19.82 4.55
N GLU A 473 13.01 20.50 3.70
CA GLU A 473 14.39 20.15 3.37
C GLU A 473 15.28 20.13 4.61
N ARG A 474 15.17 21.15 5.48
CA ARG A 474 15.86 21.18 6.77
C ARG A 474 15.47 20.00 7.66
N ILE A 475 14.18 19.70 7.79
CA ILE A 475 13.70 18.59 8.63
C ILE A 475 14.27 17.26 8.12
N VAL A 476 14.23 17.01 6.81
CA VAL A 476 14.77 15.79 6.17
C VAL A 476 16.29 15.70 6.28
N ALA A 477 17.00 16.84 6.31
CA ALA A 477 18.44 16.91 6.53
C ALA A 477 18.86 16.74 8.00
N GLY A 478 17.90 16.68 8.94
CA GLY A 478 18.19 16.63 10.39
C GLY A 478 18.39 18.00 11.05
N GLU A 479 18.19 19.08 10.31
CA GLU A 479 18.30 20.47 10.74
C GLU A 479 16.95 21.09 11.14
N GLY A 480 15.93 20.26 11.37
CA GLY A 480 14.63 20.68 11.88
C GLY A 480 14.72 21.30 13.29
N GLN A 481 13.85 22.26 13.56
CA GLN A 481 13.79 23.07 14.79
C GLN A 481 12.39 23.02 15.41
N GLU A 482 12.32 23.21 16.74
CA GLU A 482 11.02 23.42 17.41
C GLU A 482 10.31 24.64 16.81
N GLY A 483 9.01 24.55 16.57
CA GLY A 483 8.23 25.59 15.88
C GLY A 483 8.13 25.43 14.36
N ASP A 484 8.94 24.57 13.73
CA ASP A 484 8.86 24.34 12.28
C ASP A 484 7.49 23.74 11.87
N ILE A 485 6.88 22.89 12.70
CA ILE A 485 5.58 22.28 12.44
C ILE A 485 4.48 23.35 12.41
N GLU A 486 4.41 24.17 13.46
CA GLU A 486 3.41 25.23 13.60
C GLU A 486 3.55 26.27 12.48
N LEU A 487 4.80 26.61 12.10
CA LEU A 487 5.06 27.50 10.98
C LEU A 487 4.60 26.91 9.63
N LEU A 488 4.78 25.60 9.42
CA LEU A 488 4.27 24.92 8.22
C LEU A 488 2.75 24.96 8.16
N GLU A 489 2.05 24.71 9.28
CA GLU A 489 0.58 24.79 9.37
C GLU A 489 0.09 26.20 9.00
N ASP A 490 0.66 27.23 9.62
CA ASP A 490 0.31 28.64 9.39
C ASP A 490 0.53 29.05 7.91
N LEU A 491 1.70 28.73 7.36
CA LEU A 491 2.03 29.05 5.97
C LEU A 491 1.09 28.32 4.99
N ALA A 492 0.80 27.05 5.25
CA ALA A 492 -0.06 26.25 4.41
C ALA A 492 -1.48 26.82 4.32
N GLU A 493 -2.08 27.24 5.45
CA GLU A 493 -3.41 27.85 5.47
C GLU A 493 -3.45 29.20 4.74
N GLN A 494 -2.41 30.02 4.91
CA GLN A 494 -2.29 31.30 4.20
C GLN A 494 -2.19 31.11 2.69
N ILE A 495 -1.37 30.16 2.22
CA ILE A 495 -1.22 29.89 0.79
C ILE A 495 -2.54 29.39 0.20
N LYS A 496 -3.20 28.45 0.89
CA LYS A 496 -4.48 27.87 0.47
C LYS A 496 -5.58 28.91 0.30
N SER A 497 -5.64 29.89 1.20
CA SER A 497 -6.67 30.95 1.19
C SER A 497 -6.38 32.10 0.21
N THR A 498 -5.11 32.34 -0.14
CA THR A 498 -4.71 33.53 -0.91
C THR A 498 -4.18 33.24 -2.32
N ALA A 499 -3.95 31.97 -2.68
CA ALA A 499 -3.50 31.60 -4.01
C ALA A 499 -4.58 31.82 -5.09
N LEU A 500 -4.13 32.28 -6.26
CA LEU A 500 -5.00 32.69 -7.38
C LEU A 500 -5.71 31.51 -8.08
N CYS A 501 -5.06 30.36 -8.19
CA CYS A 501 -5.55 29.22 -8.95
C CYS A 501 -5.54 27.93 -8.11
N GLY A 502 -6.22 26.89 -8.62
CA GLY A 502 -6.36 25.61 -7.95
C GLY A 502 -5.03 24.96 -7.56
N LEU A 503 -3.99 25.04 -8.40
CA LEU A 503 -2.66 24.51 -8.09
C LEU A 503 -2.11 25.13 -6.80
N GLY A 504 -2.04 26.46 -6.72
CA GLY A 504 -1.53 27.12 -5.51
C GLY A 504 -2.43 26.91 -4.28
N GLN A 505 -3.75 26.81 -4.48
CA GLN A 505 -4.69 26.55 -3.38
C GLN A 505 -4.57 25.14 -2.80
N THR A 506 -4.17 24.17 -3.64
CA THR A 506 -4.04 22.76 -3.25
C THR A 506 -2.60 22.34 -2.97
N ALA A 507 -1.61 23.15 -3.36
CA ALA A 507 -0.18 22.91 -3.11
C ALA A 507 0.16 22.51 -1.66
N PRO A 508 -0.48 23.09 -0.62
CA PRO A 508 -0.17 22.72 0.75
C PRO A 508 -0.83 21.42 1.23
N ASN A 509 -1.75 20.82 0.47
CA ASN A 509 -2.53 19.65 0.91
C ASN A 509 -1.67 18.44 1.30
N PRO A 510 -0.60 18.05 0.57
CA PRO A 510 0.26 16.95 0.99
C PRO A 510 0.81 17.21 2.39
N VAL A 511 1.36 18.40 2.63
CA VAL A 511 1.92 18.83 3.93
C VAL A 511 0.87 18.83 5.02
N LEU A 512 -0.31 19.44 4.78
CA LEU A 512 -1.39 19.47 5.77
C LEU A 512 -1.90 18.06 6.11
N SER A 513 -2.03 17.19 5.11
CA SER A 513 -2.50 15.82 5.32
C SER A 513 -1.47 14.98 6.09
N THR A 514 -0.17 15.13 5.80
CA THR A 514 0.88 14.40 6.51
C THR A 514 1.08 14.93 7.92
N LEU A 515 0.95 16.23 8.16
CA LEU A 515 0.93 16.79 9.51
C LEU A 515 -0.28 16.32 10.31
N ARG A 516 -1.46 16.22 9.69
CA ARG A 516 -2.68 15.75 10.36
C ARG A 516 -2.58 14.29 10.82
N TYR A 517 -2.06 13.41 9.97
CA TYR A 517 -2.09 11.95 10.21
C TYR A 517 -0.77 11.35 10.67
N PHE A 518 0.36 12.02 10.43
CA PHE A 518 1.71 11.50 10.66
C PHE A 518 2.61 12.53 11.37
N ARG A 519 2.04 13.36 12.25
CA ARG A 519 2.77 14.38 13.04
C ARG A 519 3.95 13.78 13.79
N ASP A 520 3.80 12.55 14.28
CA ASP A 520 4.82 11.80 15.00
C ASP A 520 6.08 11.57 14.16
N GLU A 521 5.97 11.40 12.84
CA GLU A 521 7.14 11.33 11.97
C GLU A 521 7.89 12.67 11.94
N TYR A 522 7.20 13.81 11.91
CA TYR A 522 7.83 15.14 11.96
C TYR A 522 8.53 15.36 13.29
N GLU A 523 7.88 15.02 14.40
CA GLU A 523 8.46 15.10 15.75
C GLU A 523 9.70 14.22 15.88
N ALA A 524 9.69 13.00 15.34
CA ALA A 524 10.86 12.12 15.33
C ALA A 524 12.04 12.72 14.53
N HIS A 525 11.78 13.37 13.39
CA HIS A 525 12.84 14.04 12.61
C HIS A 525 13.42 15.25 13.35
N ILE A 526 12.57 16.03 14.03
CA ILE A 526 12.98 17.26 14.71
C ILE A 526 13.68 16.96 16.04
N ARG A 527 13.08 16.14 16.90
CA ARG A 527 13.50 15.90 18.28
C ARG A 527 14.46 14.73 18.43
N GLU A 528 14.11 13.58 17.84
CA GLU A 528 14.90 12.36 17.95
C GLU A 528 16.05 12.30 16.93
N LYS A 529 16.05 13.23 15.95
CA LYS A 529 16.95 13.19 14.79
C LYS A 529 16.93 11.81 14.13
N ARG A 530 15.72 11.25 13.98
CA ARG A 530 15.47 9.90 13.50
C ARG A 530 14.43 9.90 12.39
N CYS A 531 14.67 9.14 11.32
CA CYS A 531 13.68 8.86 10.28
C CYS A 531 13.08 7.45 10.48
N PRO A 532 11.83 7.28 10.95
CA PRO A 532 11.25 5.95 11.18
C PRO A 532 11.28 5.03 9.94
N ALA A 533 11.09 5.62 8.76
CA ALA A 533 11.07 4.91 7.48
C ALA A 533 12.47 4.55 6.93
N VAL A 534 13.54 5.15 7.47
CA VAL A 534 14.95 4.91 7.07
C VAL A 534 15.28 5.37 5.65
N VAL A 535 14.69 6.50 5.23
CA VAL A 535 14.85 7.08 3.87
C VAL A 535 15.73 8.33 3.89
N CYS A 536 15.54 9.21 4.87
CA CYS A 536 16.23 10.50 4.99
C CYS A 536 17.70 10.33 5.40
N ARG A 537 18.61 10.31 4.42
CA ARG A 537 20.05 10.02 4.63
C ARG A 537 20.77 10.91 5.64
N GLY A 538 20.30 12.14 5.85
CA GLY A 538 20.87 13.05 6.86
C GLY A 538 20.69 12.57 8.31
N LEU A 539 19.76 11.64 8.54
CA LEU A 539 19.34 11.20 9.88
C LEU A 539 19.94 9.85 10.31
N PHE A 540 20.73 9.18 9.48
CA PHE A 540 21.36 7.91 9.85
C PHE A 540 22.64 7.62 9.06
N ARG A 541 23.54 6.82 9.65
CA ARG A 541 24.78 6.38 8.98
C ARG A 541 24.56 5.18 8.07
N ALA A 542 23.84 4.16 8.56
CA ALA A 542 23.56 2.94 7.83
C ALA A 542 22.12 2.47 8.10
N PRO A 543 21.35 2.06 7.06
CA PRO A 543 19.97 1.63 7.24
C PRO A 543 19.80 0.46 8.22
N CYS A 544 20.70 -0.52 8.16
CA CYS A 544 20.67 -1.70 9.01
C CYS A 544 20.87 -1.36 10.50
N GLN A 545 21.82 -0.48 10.81
CA GLN A 545 22.04 0.03 12.18
C GLN A 545 20.81 0.79 12.69
N HIS A 546 20.25 1.66 11.84
CA HIS A 546 19.10 2.49 12.20
C HIS A 546 17.80 1.71 12.37
N ALA A 547 17.61 0.68 11.55
CA ALA A 547 16.49 -0.24 11.63
C ALA A 547 16.61 -1.20 12.82
N CYS A 548 17.82 -1.41 13.34
CA CYS A 548 18.04 -2.16 14.57
C CYS A 548 17.51 -1.36 15.76
N PRO A 549 16.54 -1.88 16.54
CA PRO A 549 16.04 -1.19 17.74
C PRO A 549 17.12 -1.00 18.81
N LEU A 550 18.17 -1.83 18.78
CA LEU A 550 19.32 -1.75 19.68
C LEU A 550 20.40 -0.78 19.18
N GLY A 551 20.36 -0.32 17.92
CA GLY A 551 21.36 0.60 17.38
C GLY A 551 22.74 -0.01 17.11
N ILE A 552 22.86 -1.35 17.11
CA ILE A 552 24.13 -2.08 16.91
C ILE A 552 24.82 -1.62 15.63
N ASP A 553 26.13 -1.34 15.70
CA ASP A 553 26.97 -1.06 14.53
C ASP A 553 27.17 -2.32 13.65
N ILE A 554 26.12 -2.62 12.88
CA ILE A 554 26.06 -3.76 11.98
C ILE A 554 27.13 -3.71 10.89
N PRO A 555 27.36 -2.58 10.20
CA PRO A 555 28.44 -2.49 9.22
C PRO A 555 29.80 -2.86 9.79
N ALA A 556 30.13 -2.40 11.01
CA ALA A 556 31.41 -2.69 11.63
C ALA A 556 31.59 -4.18 11.93
N TYR A 557 30.65 -4.84 12.62
CA TYR A 557 30.86 -6.26 12.95
C TYR A 557 30.78 -7.17 11.72
N VAL A 558 29.98 -6.84 10.70
CA VAL A 558 29.96 -7.59 9.44
C VAL A 558 31.31 -7.47 8.73
N SER A 559 31.93 -6.28 8.74
CA SER A 559 33.28 -6.10 8.19
C SER A 559 34.32 -6.91 8.94
N LEU A 560 34.27 -6.93 10.28
CA LEU A 560 35.22 -7.69 11.10
C LEU A 560 35.09 -9.21 10.87
N VAL A 561 33.87 -9.72 10.72
CA VAL A 561 33.64 -11.13 10.36
C VAL A 561 34.21 -11.45 8.99
N LYS A 562 34.05 -10.56 8.01
CA LYS A 562 34.65 -10.73 6.67
C LYS A 562 36.17 -10.84 6.74
N ASP A 563 36.81 -10.08 7.63
CA ASP A 563 38.27 -10.10 7.82
C ASP A 563 38.74 -11.26 8.73
N GLY A 564 37.82 -12.08 9.25
CA GLY A 564 38.11 -13.21 10.12
C GLY A 564 38.31 -12.85 11.61
N ASP A 565 38.07 -11.58 11.99
CA ASP A 565 38.16 -11.12 13.38
C ASP A 565 36.83 -11.29 14.13
N TYR A 566 36.56 -12.52 14.57
CA TYR A 566 35.33 -12.85 15.30
C TYR A 566 35.31 -12.30 16.73
N ILE A 567 36.48 -12.06 17.34
CA ILE A 567 36.57 -11.50 18.69
C ILE A 567 36.24 -10.01 18.64
N GLY A 568 36.83 -9.27 17.70
CA GLY A 568 36.48 -7.87 17.44
C GLY A 568 35.00 -7.72 17.06
N ALA A 569 34.48 -8.59 16.20
CA ALA A 569 33.06 -8.57 15.85
C ALA A 569 32.15 -8.74 17.08
N LEU A 570 32.50 -9.66 17.98
CA LEU A 570 31.76 -9.87 19.23
C LEU A 570 31.83 -8.65 20.15
N GLN A 571 32.97 -7.97 20.22
CA GLN A 571 33.12 -6.74 21.01
C GLN A 571 32.16 -5.67 20.50
N VAL A 572 32.15 -5.40 19.18
CA VAL A 572 31.23 -4.44 18.55
C VAL A 572 29.78 -4.80 18.82
N ILE A 573 29.39 -6.07 18.67
CA ILE A 573 28.01 -6.50 18.95
C ILE A 573 27.64 -6.22 20.40
N ARG A 574 28.55 -6.51 21.35
CA ARG A 574 28.27 -6.39 22.78
C ARG A 574 28.24 -4.97 23.29
N GLU A 575 28.73 -3.97 22.55
CA GLU A 575 28.58 -2.57 22.93
C GLU A 575 27.10 -2.21 23.12
N ASP A 576 26.24 -2.69 22.22
CA ASP A 576 24.82 -2.35 22.18
C ASP A 576 23.87 -3.53 22.49
N ASN A 577 24.41 -4.76 22.57
CA ASN A 577 23.61 -5.96 22.77
C ASN A 577 24.21 -6.91 23.82
N PRO A 578 23.65 -6.96 25.05
CA PRO A 578 24.14 -7.85 26.10
C PRO A 578 23.78 -9.32 25.89
N LEU A 579 22.86 -9.63 24.97
CA LEU A 579 22.33 -10.96 24.75
C LEU A 579 22.53 -11.42 23.28
N PRO A 580 23.78 -11.46 22.77
CA PRO A 580 24.03 -11.77 21.36
C PRO A 580 23.60 -13.19 20.99
N SER A 581 23.74 -14.16 21.89
CA SER A 581 23.39 -15.57 21.64
C SER A 581 21.88 -15.76 21.55
N VAL A 582 21.13 -15.00 22.36
CA VAL A 582 19.66 -14.93 22.31
C VAL A 582 19.21 -14.19 21.06
N CYS A 583 19.74 -12.99 20.82
CA CYS A 583 19.32 -12.12 19.72
C CYS A 583 19.49 -12.81 18.36
N GLY A 584 20.59 -13.53 18.13
CA GLY A 584 20.83 -14.30 16.88
C GLY A 584 19.88 -15.49 16.64
N ARG A 585 18.87 -15.70 17.48
CA ARG A 585 17.90 -16.81 17.37
C ARG A 585 16.46 -16.36 17.39
N VAL A 586 16.16 -15.32 18.17
CA VAL A 586 14.78 -14.89 18.42
C VAL A 586 14.46 -13.52 17.84
N CYS A 587 15.43 -12.85 17.22
CA CYS A 587 15.23 -11.56 16.57
C CYS A 587 14.36 -11.69 15.33
N HIS A 588 13.52 -10.69 15.09
CA HIS A 588 12.70 -10.56 13.87
C HIS A 588 13.43 -9.81 12.74
N ARG A 589 14.76 -9.63 12.86
CA ARG A 589 15.68 -9.18 11.81
C ARG A 589 15.29 -7.89 11.06
N PRO A 590 14.85 -6.80 11.72
CA PRO A 590 14.43 -5.56 11.03
C PRO A 590 15.58 -4.88 10.27
N CYS A 591 16.83 -5.20 10.63
CA CYS A 591 18.01 -4.73 9.93
C CYS A 591 18.17 -5.34 8.52
N GLU A 592 17.67 -6.55 8.29
CA GLU A 592 17.74 -7.25 7.01
C GLU A 592 16.68 -6.71 6.04
N SER A 593 15.46 -6.43 6.54
CA SER A 593 14.39 -5.85 5.71
C SER A 593 14.73 -4.46 5.14
N LYS A 594 15.62 -3.72 5.81
CA LYS A 594 16.14 -2.42 5.37
C LYS A 594 17.51 -2.49 4.71
N CYS A 595 18.03 -3.68 4.45
CA CYS A 595 19.35 -3.85 3.84
C CYS A 595 19.34 -3.38 2.39
N ARG A 596 20.23 -2.43 2.04
CA ARG A 596 20.35 -1.91 0.66
C ARG A 596 20.69 -2.99 -0.37
N ARG A 597 21.36 -4.07 0.04
CA ARG A 597 21.69 -5.18 -0.87
C ARG A 597 20.43 -5.90 -1.36
N GLY A 598 19.38 -5.99 -0.53
CA GLY A 598 18.08 -6.55 -0.91
C GLY A 598 17.35 -5.78 -2.01
N GLN A 599 17.78 -4.56 -2.35
CA GLN A 599 17.27 -3.83 -3.53
C GLN A 599 17.93 -4.27 -4.84
N LEU A 600 19.02 -5.05 -4.77
CA LEU A 600 19.74 -5.59 -5.92
C LEU A 600 19.47 -7.08 -6.08
N ASP A 601 19.61 -7.85 -5.00
CA ASP A 601 19.35 -9.28 -4.94
C ASP A 601 18.76 -9.69 -3.59
N GLU A 602 19.58 -10.11 -2.61
CA GLU A 602 19.14 -10.59 -1.31
C GLU A 602 19.75 -9.76 -0.16
N PRO A 603 19.02 -9.57 0.94
CA PRO A 603 19.60 -8.99 2.15
C PRO A 603 20.82 -9.79 2.64
N VAL A 604 21.77 -9.09 3.24
CA VAL A 604 22.82 -9.76 4.03
C VAL A 604 22.15 -10.47 5.21
N ALA A 605 22.50 -11.74 5.45
CA ALA A 605 22.04 -12.54 6.60
C ALA A 605 22.69 -12.08 7.93
N ILE A 606 22.41 -10.83 8.29
CA ILE A 606 22.96 -10.09 9.43
C ILE A 606 22.74 -10.85 10.75
N ASP A 607 21.56 -11.41 10.96
CA ASP A 607 21.23 -12.13 12.18
C ASP A 607 21.96 -13.47 12.28
N ASP A 608 22.11 -14.18 11.16
CA ASP A 608 22.87 -15.44 11.11
C ASP A 608 24.37 -15.21 11.30
N ILE A 609 24.92 -14.10 10.81
CA ILE A 609 26.29 -13.67 11.11
C ILE A 609 26.45 -13.41 12.62
N LYS A 610 25.50 -12.70 13.24
CA LYS A 610 25.51 -12.44 14.69
C LYS A 610 25.45 -13.74 15.49
N ARG A 611 24.57 -14.67 15.08
CA ARG A 611 24.47 -16.01 15.67
C ARG A 611 25.77 -16.78 15.56
N PHE A 612 26.40 -16.75 14.38
CA PHE A 612 27.69 -17.40 14.14
C PHE A 612 28.77 -16.86 15.10
N VAL A 613 28.89 -15.53 15.23
CA VAL A 613 29.87 -14.91 16.13
C VAL A 613 29.61 -15.29 17.60
N ALA A 614 28.35 -15.26 18.04
CA ALA A 614 27.97 -15.66 19.39
C ALA A 614 28.27 -17.15 19.67
N ASP A 615 27.95 -18.03 18.72
CA ASP A 615 28.22 -19.47 18.83
C ASP A 615 29.72 -19.78 18.80
N TYR A 616 30.51 -19.06 18.00
CA TYR A 616 31.97 -19.14 18.00
C TYR A 616 32.52 -18.76 19.38
N ALA A 617 32.07 -17.65 19.94
CA ALA A 617 32.48 -17.18 21.25
C ALA A 617 32.17 -18.20 22.35
N ARG A 618 30.94 -18.72 22.36
CA ARG A 618 30.47 -19.73 23.30
C ARG A 618 31.27 -21.03 23.22
N LYS A 619 31.47 -21.58 22.01
CA LYS A 619 32.24 -22.82 21.79
C LYS A 619 33.69 -22.68 22.27
N ASN A 620 34.29 -21.51 22.09
CA ASN A 620 35.66 -21.22 22.52
C ASN A 620 35.75 -20.64 23.95
N ARG A 621 34.62 -20.56 24.69
CA ARG A 621 34.53 -20.02 26.06
C ARG A 621 35.16 -18.62 26.19
N ILE A 622 34.96 -17.79 25.17
CA ILE A 622 35.51 -16.43 25.14
C ILE A 622 34.79 -15.60 26.21
N VAL A 623 35.56 -14.93 27.07
CA VAL A 623 35.04 -13.93 28.01
C VAL A 623 35.67 -12.61 27.63
N LEU A 624 34.85 -11.66 27.20
CA LEU A 624 35.35 -10.34 26.84
C LEU A 624 35.53 -9.49 28.11
N PRO A 625 36.67 -8.79 28.25
CA PRO A 625 36.83 -7.82 29.31
C PRO A 625 35.83 -6.69 29.08
N VAL A 626 35.00 -6.39 30.09
CA VAL A 626 34.05 -5.29 30.01
C VAL A 626 34.69 -4.05 30.61
N VAL A 627 34.70 -2.96 29.85
CA VAL A 627 35.14 -1.66 30.35
C VAL A 627 34.07 -1.15 31.32
N LEU A 628 34.43 -1.12 32.60
CA LEU A 628 33.59 -0.54 33.65
C LEU A 628 34.00 0.93 33.85
N GLU A 629 33.02 1.81 33.93
CA GLU A 629 33.23 3.17 34.42
C GLU A 629 33.69 3.14 35.89
N LYS A 630 34.16 4.28 36.38
CA LYS A 630 34.51 4.44 37.80
C LYS A 630 33.31 4.05 38.66
N LYS A 631 33.53 3.13 39.60
CA LYS A 631 32.50 2.66 40.53
C LYS A 631 31.79 3.85 41.19
N ARG A 632 30.46 3.82 41.16
CA ARG A 632 29.56 4.78 41.79
C ARG A 632 29.11 4.23 43.14
N ASN A 633 28.85 5.11 44.09
CA ASN A 633 28.31 4.76 45.40
C ASN A 633 26.78 4.79 45.37
N ALA A 634 26.17 4.04 44.47
CA ALA A 634 24.72 3.93 44.34
C ALA A 634 24.35 2.53 43.85
N SER A 635 23.20 2.07 44.31
CA SER A 635 22.68 0.72 44.15
C SER A 635 21.33 0.75 43.45
N VAL A 636 21.10 -0.20 42.55
CA VAL A 636 19.87 -0.26 41.75
C VAL A 636 19.26 -1.66 41.82
N ALA A 637 17.96 -1.70 42.13
CA ALA A 637 17.16 -2.91 42.02
C ALA A 637 16.54 -2.99 40.62
N VAL A 638 16.67 -4.14 39.97
CA VAL A 638 16.01 -4.43 38.69
C VAL A 638 15.03 -5.57 38.92
N VAL A 639 13.74 -5.32 38.73
CA VAL A 639 12.69 -6.35 38.88
C VAL A 639 12.44 -7.02 37.55
N GLY A 640 12.60 -8.35 37.52
CA GLY A 640 12.47 -9.19 36.34
C GLY A 640 13.79 -9.41 35.61
N SER A 641 14.13 -10.66 35.31
CA SER A 641 15.33 -11.02 34.54
C SER A 641 15.03 -11.31 33.07
N GLY A 642 13.95 -10.74 32.52
CA GLY A 642 13.68 -10.76 31.08
C GLY A 642 14.65 -9.87 30.28
N PRO A 643 14.47 -9.75 28.95
CA PRO A 643 15.36 -8.98 28.08
C PRO A 643 15.58 -7.53 28.56
N ALA A 644 14.51 -6.83 28.96
CA ALA A 644 14.58 -5.45 29.43
C ALA A 644 15.39 -5.33 30.74
N GLY A 645 15.12 -6.19 31.72
CA GLY A 645 15.79 -6.15 33.02
C GLY A 645 17.27 -6.53 32.93
N LEU A 646 17.61 -7.57 32.15
CA LEU A 646 19.01 -7.97 31.93
C LEU A 646 19.79 -6.88 31.18
N THR A 647 19.15 -6.21 30.21
CA THR A 647 19.78 -5.12 29.46
C THR A 647 20.02 -3.90 30.34
N CYS A 648 19.02 -3.52 31.16
CA CYS A 648 19.16 -2.47 32.16
C CYS A 648 20.31 -2.78 33.13
N ALA A 649 20.36 -4.00 33.67
CA ALA A 649 21.40 -4.42 34.60
C ALA A 649 22.80 -4.40 33.98
N TYR A 650 22.92 -4.81 32.71
CA TYR A 650 24.16 -4.75 31.95
C TYR A 650 24.70 -3.32 31.84
N TYR A 651 23.89 -2.36 31.40
CA TYR A 651 24.34 -0.98 31.26
C TYR A 651 24.62 -0.30 32.60
N LEU A 652 23.77 -0.50 33.60
CA LEU A 652 24.00 0.06 34.95
C LEU A 652 25.30 -0.46 35.56
N ALA A 653 25.62 -1.73 35.40
CA ALA A 653 26.90 -2.28 35.84
C ALA A 653 28.07 -1.66 35.08
N ARG A 654 27.95 -1.42 33.75
CA ARG A 654 28.97 -0.68 32.97
C ARG A 654 29.16 0.74 33.47
N PHE A 655 28.09 1.42 33.85
CA PHE A 655 28.14 2.78 34.43
C PHE A 655 28.66 2.80 35.88
N GLY A 656 29.00 1.64 36.45
CA GLY A 656 29.64 1.52 37.76
C GLY A 656 28.68 1.41 38.94
N TYR A 657 27.39 1.16 38.72
CA TYR A 657 26.40 0.97 39.80
C TYR A 657 26.41 -0.45 40.35
N ASP A 658 26.07 -0.61 41.64
CA ASP A 658 25.90 -1.92 42.26
C ASP A 658 24.46 -2.44 41.97
N VAL A 659 24.34 -3.41 41.06
CA VAL A 659 23.03 -3.87 40.55
C VAL A 659 22.61 -5.21 41.14
N THR A 660 21.34 -5.32 41.55
CA THR A 660 20.70 -6.59 41.93
C THR A 660 19.42 -6.80 41.14
N VAL A 661 19.34 -7.92 40.42
CA VAL A 661 18.16 -8.35 39.65
C VAL A 661 17.35 -9.33 40.48
N PHE A 662 16.04 -9.09 40.61
CA PHE A 662 15.09 -9.97 41.31
C PHE A 662 14.23 -10.71 40.29
N GLU A 663 14.27 -12.04 40.29
CA GLU A 663 13.53 -12.90 39.37
C GLU A 663 12.54 -13.78 40.14
N ALA A 664 11.28 -13.79 39.67
CA ALA A 664 10.21 -14.56 40.29
C ALA A 664 10.36 -16.07 40.09
N LEU A 665 10.96 -16.48 38.96
CA LEU A 665 11.20 -17.88 38.60
C LEU A 665 12.43 -18.46 39.32
N PRO A 666 12.55 -19.80 39.37
CA PRO A 666 13.73 -20.47 39.93
C PRO A 666 14.99 -20.33 39.07
N VAL A 667 14.86 -19.81 37.85
CA VAL A 667 15.95 -19.61 36.88
C VAL A 667 15.91 -18.20 36.32
N ALA A 668 17.08 -17.65 36.00
CA ALA A 668 17.23 -16.35 35.35
C ALA A 668 16.88 -16.40 33.85
N GLY A 669 16.49 -15.26 33.28
CA GLY A 669 16.10 -15.10 31.88
C GLY A 669 14.61 -14.77 31.67
N GLY A 670 13.79 -14.82 32.72
CA GLY A 670 12.36 -14.54 32.65
C GLY A 670 11.67 -15.30 31.50
N MET A 671 10.99 -14.58 30.60
CA MET A 671 10.32 -15.18 29.44
C MET A 671 11.26 -15.80 28.40
N LEU A 672 12.55 -15.45 28.37
CA LEU A 672 13.53 -16.15 27.52
C LEU A 672 13.74 -17.59 28.00
N ALA A 673 13.78 -17.79 29.31
CA ALA A 673 13.91 -19.10 29.93
C ALA A 673 12.58 -19.87 29.94
N ALA A 674 11.48 -19.19 30.28
CA ALA A 674 10.18 -19.83 30.47
C ALA A 674 9.33 -19.93 29.19
N GLY A 675 9.35 -18.91 28.33
CA GLY A 675 8.40 -18.79 27.22
C GLY A 675 8.89 -19.32 25.88
N ILE A 676 10.20 -19.53 25.71
CA ILE A 676 10.79 -19.94 24.43
C ILE A 676 11.30 -21.39 24.54
N PRO A 677 10.84 -22.32 23.68
CA PRO A 677 11.30 -23.71 23.68
C PRO A 677 12.80 -23.86 23.42
N ALA A 678 13.39 -24.92 23.99
CA ALA A 678 14.83 -25.18 23.90
C ALA A 678 15.34 -25.47 22.46
N TYR A 679 14.47 -25.95 21.56
CA TYR A 679 14.84 -26.15 20.14
C TYR A 679 15.08 -24.82 19.42
N ARG A 680 14.44 -23.73 19.88
CA ARG A 680 14.53 -22.39 19.30
C ARG A 680 15.57 -21.55 20.03
N LEU A 681 15.56 -21.57 21.36
CA LEU A 681 16.58 -20.96 22.22
C LEU A 681 17.22 -22.01 23.13
N PRO A 682 18.36 -22.61 22.74
CA PRO A 682 19.09 -23.55 23.57
C PRO A 682 19.46 -22.93 24.93
N ARG A 683 19.27 -23.70 26.01
CA ARG A 683 19.51 -23.21 27.38
C ARG A 683 20.96 -22.76 27.60
N GLU A 684 21.90 -23.56 27.10
CA GLU A 684 23.33 -23.26 27.09
C GLU A 684 23.70 -21.93 26.39
N ALA A 685 22.89 -21.46 25.44
CA ALA A 685 23.12 -20.16 24.79
C ALA A 685 22.70 -18.99 25.70
N LEU A 686 21.55 -19.12 26.37
CA LEU A 686 21.08 -18.13 27.35
C LEU A 686 21.99 -18.10 28.59
N GLU A 687 22.40 -19.25 29.10
CA GLU A 687 23.31 -19.38 30.25
C GLU A 687 24.66 -18.70 29.99
N TYR A 688 25.18 -18.83 28.76
CA TYR A 688 26.41 -18.16 28.37
C TYR A 688 26.27 -16.63 28.43
N ASP A 689 25.20 -16.05 27.86
CA ASP A 689 24.97 -14.60 27.91
C ASP A 689 24.76 -14.12 29.37
N LEU A 690 24.03 -14.88 30.19
CA LEU A 690 23.82 -14.58 31.62
C LEU A 690 25.13 -14.59 32.40
N ALA A 691 25.99 -15.58 32.18
CA ALA A 691 27.29 -15.68 32.85
C ALA A 691 28.17 -14.46 32.53
N GLN A 692 28.08 -13.91 31.31
CA GLN A 692 28.80 -12.69 30.94
C GLN A 692 28.29 -11.46 31.70
N ILE A 693 26.99 -11.34 31.92
CA ILE A 693 26.40 -10.24 32.71
C ILE A 693 26.79 -10.39 34.19
N GLN A 694 26.75 -11.60 34.74
CA GLN A 694 27.17 -11.86 36.13
C GLN A 694 28.66 -11.60 36.35
N ALA A 695 29.51 -11.88 35.36
CA ALA A 695 30.95 -11.60 35.41
C ALA A 695 31.26 -10.10 35.58
N MET A 696 30.30 -9.21 35.30
CA MET A 696 30.42 -7.76 35.52
C MET A 696 30.07 -7.33 36.95
N GLY A 697 29.65 -8.25 37.82
CA GLY A 697 29.25 -7.97 39.20
C GLY A 697 27.74 -7.82 39.41
N VAL A 698 26.92 -8.05 38.37
CA VAL A 698 25.46 -8.08 38.52
C VAL A 698 25.04 -9.30 39.33
N ARG A 699 24.31 -9.07 40.43
CA ARG A 699 23.74 -10.13 41.26
C ARG A 699 22.34 -10.48 40.75
N ILE A 700 22.04 -11.76 40.57
CA ILE A 700 20.71 -12.22 40.15
C ILE A 700 20.15 -13.12 41.25
N GLN A 701 19.04 -12.70 41.85
CA GLN A 701 18.33 -13.43 42.90
C GLN A 701 17.04 -14.02 42.33
N CYS A 702 17.00 -15.34 42.20
CA CYS A 702 15.83 -16.09 41.74
C CYS A 702 14.86 -16.39 42.90
N ASN A 703 13.66 -16.86 42.58
CA ASN A 703 12.57 -17.14 43.54
C ASN A 703 12.20 -15.91 44.39
N THR A 704 12.19 -14.72 43.81
CA THR A 704 11.79 -13.48 44.49
C THR A 704 10.85 -12.68 43.60
N ALA A 705 9.55 -12.82 43.84
CA ALA A 705 8.50 -12.13 43.12
C ALA A 705 8.09 -10.83 43.82
N LEU A 706 8.06 -9.74 43.06
CA LEU A 706 7.52 -8.45 43.54
C LEU A 706 6.02 -8.59 43.84
N GLY A 707 5.60 -8.07 44.99
CA GLY A 707 4.22 -8.14 45.50
C GLY A 707 3.90 -9.40 46.32
N ARG A 708 4.74 -10.43 46.27
CA ARG A 708 4.59 -11.67 47.08
C ARG A 708 5.73 -11.86 48.07
N ASP A 709 6.97 -11.84 47.57
CA ASP A 709 8.17 -12.14 48.35
C ASP A 709 8.94 -10.87 48.77
N ILE A 710 8.75 -9.78 48.01
CA ILE A 710 9.30 -8.45 48.30
C ILE A 710 8.31 -7.38 47.83
N THR A 711 8.21 -6.27 48.53
CA THR A 711 7.35 -5.13 48.16
C THR A 711 8.13 -4.03 47.45
N LEU A 712 7.42 -3.18 46.69
CA LEU A 712 8.05 -2.04 46.02
C LEU A 712 8.63 -1.04 47.04
N SER A 713 7.95 -0.83 48.17
CA SER A 713 8.41 0.04 49.25
C SER A 713 9.73 -0.46 49.85
N GLU A 714 9.86 -1.75 50.15
CA GLU A 714 11.10 -2.33 50.66
C GLU A 714 12.27 -2.19 49.68
N LEU A 715 12.01 -2.27 48.36
CA LEU A 715 13.04 -2.04 47.35
C LEU A 715 13.50 -0.58 47.34
N ARG A 716 12.58 0.38 47.44
CA ARG A 716 12.89 1.81 47.47
C ARG A 716 13.60 2.25 48.76
N GLU A 717 13.42 1.52 49.87
CA GLU A 717 14.17 1.76 51.11
C GLU A 717 15.61 1.22 51.06
N LYS A 718 15.83 0.14 50.29
CA LYS A 718 17.13 -0.57 50.25
C LYS A 718 18.03 -0.16 49.09
N PHE A 719 17.46 0.39 48.02
CA PHE A 719 18.15 0.73 46.79
C PHE A 719 17.87 2.19 46.43
N ASP A 720 18.86 2.84 45.83
CA ASP A 720 18.76 4.24 45.44
C ASP A 720 17.80 4.45 44.26
N ALA A 721 17.62 3.40 43.43
CA ALA A 721 16.71 3.39 42.29
C ALA A 721 16.09 2.00 42.06
N VAL A 722 14.92 1.95 41.44
CA VAL A 722 14.22 0.70 41.08
C VAL A 722 13.75 0.73 39.63
N PHE A 723 14.20 -0.24 38.83
CA PHE A 723 13.71 -0.47 37.46
C PHE A 723 12.69 -1.61 37.43
N LEU A 724 11.53 -1.37 36.83
CA LEU A 724 10.45 -2.36 36.72
C LEU A 724 10.41 -2.99 35.32
N GLY A 725 11.05 -4.14 35.16
CA GLY A 725 11.09 -4.94 33.93
C GLY A 725 10.16 -6.17 33.96
N ILE A 726 8.93 -6.02 34.47
CA ILE A 726 8.02 -7.14 34.80
C ILE A 726 7.44 -7.88 33.57
N GLY A 727 7.39 -7.22 32.41
CA GLY A 727 6.90 -7.79 31.15
C GLY A 727 5.42 -8.17 31.13
N ALA A 728 4.95 -8.65 29.98
CA ALA A 728 3.59 -9.18 29.80
C ALA A 728 3.63 -10.71 29.74
N TRP A 729 3.33 -11.38 30.86
CA TRP A 729 3.41 -12.84 30.97
C TRP A 729 2.06 -13.50 31.28
N LYS A 730 1.04 -12.72 31.64
CA LYS A 730 -0.30 -13.22 31.97
C LYS A 730 -1.12 -13.38 30.69
N SER A 731 -1.64 -14.57 30.45
CA SER A 731 -2.44 -14.86 29.26
C SER A 731 -3.81 -14.17 29.32
N VAL A 732 -4.34 -13.80 28.16
CA VAL A 732 -5.71 -13.31 28.02
C VAL A 732 -6.65 -14.52 27.81
N PRO A 733 -7.79 -14.60 28.53
CA PRO A 733 -8.74 -15.69 28.34
C PRO A 733 -9.38 -15.64 26.93
N LEU A 734 -9.77 -16.81 26.43
CA LEU A 734 -10.55 -16.97 25.19
C LEU A 734 -11.94 -16.36 25.32
N GLY A 735 -12.55 -16.43 26.51
CA GLY A 735 -13.89 -15.91 26.76
C GLY A 735 -15.01 -16.71 26.10
N VAL A 736 -14.82 -18.03 25.96
CA VAL A 736 -15.81 -18.96 25.39
C VAL A 736 -16.31 -19.96 26.43
N PRO A 737 -17.56 -20.44 26.34
CA PRO A 737 -18.04 -21.52 27.19
C PRO A 737 -17.13 -22.75 27.15
N GLY A 738 -16.87 -23.36 28.31
CA GLY A 738 -16.00 -24.53 28.45
C GLY A 738 -14.51 -24.23 28.66
N GLU A 739 -14.10 -22.97 28.77
CA GLU A 739 -12.71 -22.58 29.05
C GLU A 739 -12.17 -23.09 30.41
N GLU A 740 -13.06 -23.37 31.37
CA GLU A 740 -12.72 -23.88 32.71
C GLU A 740 -12.52 -25.41 32.76
N LEU A 741 -12.64 -26.12 31.63
CA LEU A 741 -12.50 -27.58 31.59
C LEU A 741 -11.05 -28.03 31.84
N GLU A 742 -10.90 -29.23 32.41
CA GLU A 742 -9.57 -29.87 32.54
C GLU A 742 -8.95 -30.07 31.14
N ASN A 743 -7.67 -29.75 30.99
CA ASN A 743 -6.93 -29.69 29.71
C ASN A 743 -7.32 -28.53 28.77
N VAL A 744 -7.76 -27.40 29.31
CA VAL A 744 -7.66 -26.10 28.63
C VAL A 744 -6.52 -25.33 29.28
N VAL A 745 -5.42 -25.12 28.55
CA VAL A 745 -4.18 -24.57 29.13
C VAL A 745 -3.70 -23.34 28.34
N PRO A 746 -3.36 -22.23 29.00
CA PRO A 746 -2.73 -21.10 28.31
C PRO A 746 -1.35 -21.45 27.75
N ALA A 747 -1.02 -20.98 26.54
CA ALA A 747 0.22 -21.33 25.84
C ALA A 747 1.48 -21.01 26.65
N LEU A 748 1.53 -19.85 27.32
CA LEU A 748 2.69 -19.47 28.12
C LEU A 748 2.87 -20.34 29.36
N GLU A 749 1.78 -20.79 29.98
CA GLU A 749 1.84 -21.67 31.15
C GLU A 749 2.32 -23.06 30.75
N PHE A 750 1.80 -23.58 29.63
CA PHE A 750 2.26 -24.83 29.04
C PHE A 750 3.76 -24.80 28.70
N LEU A 751 4.20 -23.75 27.99
CA LEU A 751 5.61 -23.59 27.61
C LEU A 751 6.51 -23.41 28.82
N LYS A 752 6.07 -22.62 29.82
CA LYS A 752 6.78 -22.45 31.09
C LYS A 752 6.93 -23.77 31.83
N ALA A 753 5.87 -24.57 31.95
CA ALA A 753 5.90 -25.85 32.63
C ALA A 753 6.89 -26.82 31.95
N ILE A 754 6.84 -26.94 30.61
CA ILE A 754 7.81 -27.72 29.83
C ILE A 754 9.24 -27.26 30.10
N ASN A 755 9.48 -25.95 30.03
CA ASN A 755 10.83 -25.39 30.12
C ASN A 755 11.43 -25.47 31.52
N LEU A 756 10.59 -25.55 32.55
CA LEU A 756 11.00 -25.76 33.95
C LEU A 756 11.03 -27.25 34.34
N GLY A 757 10.83 -28.17 33.40
CA GLY A 757 10.84 -29.61 33.65
C GLY A 757 9.66 -30.10 34.50
N GLN A 758 8.55 -29.36 34.50
CA GLN A 758 7.31 -29.76 35.15
C GLN A 758 6.53 -30.75 34.28
N ASP A 759 5.67 -31.55 34.90
CA ASP A 759 4.80 -32.46 34.16
C ASP A 759 3.74 -31.67 33.39
N VAL A 760 3.46 -32.09 32.16
CA VAL A 760 2.47 -31.44 31.29
C VAL A 760 1.59 -32.48 30.61
N PRO A 761 0.36 -32.10 30.19
CA PRO A 761 -0.51 -33.00 29.44
C PRO A 761 0.16 -33.52 28.16
N ARG A 762 0.01 -34.83 27.90
CA ARG A 762 0.45 -35.50 26.67
C ARG A 762 -0.76 -36.01 25.90
N PRO A 763 -1.44 -35.14 25.13
CA PRO A 763 -2.66 -35.51 24.41
C PRO A 763 -2.35 -36.37 23.19
N LYS A 764 -3.35 -37.09 22.69
CA LYS A 764 -3.26 -37.68 21.34
C LYS A 764 -3.56 -36.63 20.28
N ARG A 765 -4.56 -35.78 20.53
CA ARG A 765 -4.95 -34.66 19.65
C ARG A 765 -5.00 -33.35 20.42
N ALA A 766 -4.36 -32.31 19.91
CA ALA A 766 -4.34 -30.99 20.51
C ALA A 766 -4.78 -29.91 19.53
N VAL A 767 -5.52 -28.92 20.02
CA VAL A 767 -5.90 -27.73 19.25
C VAL A 767 -5.29 -26.49 19.87
N VAL A 768 -4.52 -25.74 19.08
CA VAL A 768 -3.94 -24.45 19.47
C VAL A 768 -4.76 -23.33 18.85
N VAL A 769 -5.33 -22.46 19.68
CA VAL A 769 -6.13 -21.30 19.24
C VAL A 769 -5.26 -20.04 19.29
N GLY A 770 -4.82 -19.58 18.13
CA GLY A 770 -3.96 -18.40 18.01
C GLY A 770 -3.02 -18.48 16.80
N GLY A 771 -2.44 -17.33 16.40
CA GLY A 771 -1.57 -17.24 15.23
C GLY A 771 -0.21 -16.57 15.48
N GLY A 772 0.15 -16.29 16.73
CA GLY A 772 1.42 -15.64 17.09
C GLY A 772 2.55 -16.64 17.38
N ASN A 773 3.76 -16.13 17.63
CA ASN A 773 4.93 -16.97 17.90
C ASN A 773 4.71 -17.96 19.06
N ALA A 774 4.05 -17.54 20.14
CA ALA A 774 3.73 -18.45 21.26
C ALA A 774 2.79 -19.61 20.84
N ALA A 775 1.91 -19.38 19.86
CA ALA A 775 1.06 -20.43 19.30
C ALA A 775 1.90 -21.43 18.49
N MET A 776 2.83 -20.94 17.66
CA MET A 776 3.74 -21.79 16.89
C MET A 776 4.67 -22.59 17.80
N ASP A 777 5.23 -21.95 18.82
CA ASP A 777 6.09 -22.57 19.81
C ASP A 777 5.34 -23.68 20.58
N ALA A 778 4.09 -23.43 21.00
CA ALA A 778 3.26 -24.44 21.64
C ALA A 778 2.90 -25.60 20.69
N ALA A 779 2.52 -25.30 19.44
CA ALA A 779 2.14 -26.29 18.43
C ALA A 779 3.30 -27.24 18.10
N ARG A 780 4.48 -26.68 17.80
CA ARG A 780 5.70 -27.46 17.50
C ARG A 780 6.22 -28.23 18.71
N THR A 781 6.00 -27.71 19.93
CA THR A 781 6.30 -28.45 21.17
C THR A 781 5.37 -29.65 21.35
N LEU A 782 4.06 -29.49 21.12
CA LEU A 782 3.08 -30.57 21.20
C LEU A 782 3.35 -31.68 20.17
N LEU A 783 3.76 -31.33 18.95
CA LEU A 783 4.20 -32.31 17.94
C LEU A 783 5.36 -33.17 18.46
N ARG A 784 6.36 -32.55 19.10
CA ARG A 784 7.51 -33.25 19.70
C ARG A 784 7.12 -34.14 20.88
N LEU A 785 5.98 -33.88 21.52
CA LEU A 785 5.40 -34.75 22.55
C LEU A 785 4.57 -35.91 21.95
N GLY A 786 4.44 -35.98 20.62
CA GLY A 786 3.76 -37.06 19.89
C GLY A 786 2.27 -36.85 19.65
N ALA A 787 1.77 -35.62 19.81
CA ALA A 787 0.38 -35.28 19.52
C ALA A 787 0.15 -34.98 18.02
N GLU A 788 -1.05 -35.27 17.52
CA GLU A 788 -1.56 -34.64 16.29
C GLU A 788 -2.04 -33.22 16.63
N VAL A 789 -1.54 -32.21 15.91
CA VAL A 789 -1.72 -30.80 16.29
C VAL A 789 -2.46 -30.03 15.21
N HIS A 790 -3.56 -29.40 15.61
CA HIS A 790 -4.30 -28.45 14.79
C HIS A 790 -4.10 -27.02 15.31
N VAL A 791 -3.83 -26.08 14.40
CA VAL A 791 -3.83 -24.64 14.72
C VAL A 791 -5.08 -24.01 14.13
N ALA A 792 -5.86 -23.32 14.95
CA ALA A 792 -7.03 -22.57 14.53
C ALA A 792 -6.76 -21.06 14.58
N TYR A 793 -6.96 -20.39 13.44
CA TYR A 793 -6.78 -18.95 13.31
C TYR A 793 -7.98 -18.29 12.64
N ARG A 794 -8.45 -17.19 13.25
CA ARG A 794 -9.66 -16.47 12.82
C ARG A 794 -9.53 -15.69 11.51
N ARG A 795 -8.33 -15.63 10.93
CA ARG A 795 -8.02 -14.90 9.68
C ARG A 795 -7.25 -15.80 8.71
N THR A 796 -6.78 -15.24 7.61
CA THR A 796 -5.97 -15.93 6.59
C THR A 796 -4.55 -16.20 7.05
N ARG A 797 -3.83 -17.08 6.34
CA ARG A 797 -2.41 -17.41 6.60
C ARG A 797 -1.52 -16.17 6.55
N SER A 798 -1.71 -15.30 5.56
CA SER A 798 -0.92 -14.08 5.38
C SER A 798 -1.13 -13.06 6.51
N GLU A 799 -2.22 -13.15 7.25
CA GLU A 799 -2.52 -12.26 8.38
C GLU A 799 -2.05 -12.82 9.73
N MET A 800 -1.32 -13.93 9.75
CA MET A 800 -0.75 -14.49 10.97
C MET A 800 0.38 -13.60 11.52
N PRO A 801 0.36 -13.26 12.82
CA PRO A 801 1.41 -12.43 13.42
C PRO A 801 2.71 -13.16 13.77
N ALA A 802 2.77 -14.49 13.63
CA ALA A 802 4.00 -15.26 13.81
C ALA A 802 5.04 -14.93 12.74
N ILE A 803 6.31 -15.15 13.05
CA ILE A 803 7.41 -15.05 12.10
C ILE A 803 7.15 -16.03 10.94
N PRO A 804 7.25 -15.62 9.66
CA PRO A 804 6.90 -16.46 8.52
C PRO A 804 7.58 -17.83 8.53
N GLU A 805 8.87 -17.88 8.88
CA GLU A 805 9.66 -19.10 8.97
C GLU A 805 9.12 -20.07 10.04
N GLU A 806 8.57 -19.55 11.15
CA GLU A 806 7.97 -20.39 12.19
C GLU A 806 6.65 -21.01 11.74
N ILE A 807 5.90 -20.31 10.89
CA ILE A 807 4.67 -20.84 10.27
C ILE A 807 5.05 -21.93 9.26
N GLU A 808 6.01 -21.65 8.37
CA GLU A 808 6.47 -22.61 7.38
C GLU A 808 7.08 -23.87 8.00
N ASP A 809 7.88 -23.72 9.04
CA ASP A 809 8.45 -24.85 9.77
C ASP A 809 7.36 -25.67 10.46
N ALA A 810 6.36 -25.03 11.07
CA ALA A 810 5.22 -25.73 11.66
C ALA A 810 4.45 -26.54 10.59
N GLU A 811 4.20 -25.95 9.41
CA GLU A 811 3.57 -26.65 8.27
C GLU A 811 4.41 -27.85 7.81
N LYS A 812 5.73 -27.68 7.65
CA LYS A 812 6.67 -28.75 7.25
C LYS A 812 6.78 -29.87 8.29
N GLU A 813 6.66 -29.54 9.58
CA GLU A 813 6.64 -30.52 10.67
C GLU A 813 5.31 -31.28 10.79
N GLY A 814 4.26 -30.88 10.06
CA GLY A 814 2.97 -31.57 10.01
C GLY A 814 1.86 -30.94 10.86
N VAL A 815 2.00 -29.67 11.29
CA VAL A 815 0.89 -28.94 11.93
C VAL A 815 -0.23 -28.70 10.91
N ILE A 816 -1.47 -28.99 11.28
CA ILE A 816 -2.64 -28.82 10.43
C ILE A 816 -3.30 -27.47 10.73
N PHE A 817 -3.31 -26.57 9.76
CA PHE A 817 -3.88 -25.23 9.93
C PHE A 817 -5.35 -25.16 9.49
N HIS A 818 -6.16 -24.49 10.31
CA HIS A 818 -7.54 -24.11 10.03
C HIS A 818 -7.62 -22.60 10.05
N PHE A 819 -7.80 -21.99 8.87
CA PHE A 819 -7.95 -20.55 8.71
C PHE A 819 -9.42 -20.14 8.68
N LEU A 820 -9.69 -18.86 8.94
CA LEU A 820 -11.04 -18.30 8.96
C LEU A 820 -11.99 -19.08 9.90
N VAL A 821 -11.49 -19.46 11.09
CA VAL A 821 -12.28 -20.11 12.12
C VAL A 821 -12.08 -19.44 13.48
N ALA A 822 -13.16 -19.20 14.21
CA ALA A 822 -13.12 -18.63 15.56
C ALA A 822 -13.79 -19.57 16.56
N PRO A 823 -13.24 -19.76 17.78
CA PRO A 823 -13.82 -20.67 18.76
C PRO A 823 -15.21 -20.18 19.20
N LEU A 824 -16.19 -21.10 19.26
CA LEU A 824 -17.53 -20.84 19.79
C LEU A 824 -17.68 -21.41 21.21
N GLU A 825 -17.34 -22.68 21.38
CA GLU A 825 -17.39 -23.38 22.66
C GLU A 825 -16.38 -24.51 22.71
N ILE A 826 -15.88 -24.80 23.90
CA ILE A 826 -15.09 -25.99 24.19
C ILE A 826 -16.04 -27.04 24.79
N VAL A 827 -16.12 -28.19 24.13
CA VAL A 827 -17.06 -29.25 24.49
C VAL A 827 -16.36 -30.23 25.41
N GLY A 828 -16.93 -30.44 26.60
CA GLY A 828 -16.42 -31.37 27.59
C GLY A 828 -17.31 -32.59 27.81
N GLU A 829 -16.70 -33.68 28.23
CA GLU A 829 -17.37 -34.88 28.75
C GLU A 829 -16.69 -35.28 30.07
N ASN A 830 -17.48 -35.49 31.13
CA ASN A 830 -16.97 -35.78 32.49
C ASN A 830 -15.95 -34.75 33.03
N GLY A 831 -16.09 -33.47 32.69
CA GLY A 831 -15.20 -32.38 33.14
C GLY A 831 -13.89 -32.23 32.35
N ARG A 832 -13.67 -33.08 31.32
CA ARG A 832 -12.50 -33.04 30.45
C ARG A 832 -12.86 -32.60 29.04
N VAL A 833 -11.93 -31.95 28.35
CA VAL A 833 -12.09 -31.61 26.92
C VAL A 833 -12.29 -32.88 26.08
N ARG A 834 -13.31 -32.85 25.22
CA ARG A 834 -13.57 -33.81 24.14
C ARG A 834 -13.36 -33.20 22.75
N GLY A 835 -13.50 -31.89 22.64
CA GLY A 835 -13.35 -31.17 21.39
C GLY A 835 -13.66 -29.70 21.52
N ILE A 836 -13.57 -29.00 20.41
CA ILE A 836 -13.87 -27.58 20.30
C ILE A 836 -14.71 -27.33 19.06
N ARG A 837 -15.74 -26.49 19.21
CA ARG A 837 -16.58 -26.03 18.11
C ARG A 837 -16.12 -24.66 17.65
N PHE A 838 -16.04 -24.50 16.34
CA PHE A 838 -15.64 -23.29 15.66
C PHE A 838 -16.77 -22.74 14.79
N GLN A 839 -16.83 -21.42 14.73
CA GLN A 839 -17.59 -20.67 13.74
C GLN A 839 -16.71 -20.44 12.51
N ARG A 840 -17.20 -20.80 11.32
CA ARG A 840 -16.54 -20.36 10.08
C ARG A 840 -16.72 -18.86 9.91
N MET A 841 -15.64 -18.21 9.48
CA MET A 841 -15.54 -16.77 9.30
C MET A 841 -15.40 -16.44 7.81
N ARG A 842 -15.77 -15.22 7.45
CA ARG A 842 -15.38 -14.56 6.19
C ARG A 842 -14.71 -13.22 6.52
N LEU A 843 -13.93 -12.69 5.60
CA LEU A 843 -13.38 -11.35 5.77
C LEU A 843 -14.47 -10.30 5.48
N GLY A 844 -14.67 -9.38 6.43
CA GLY A 844 -15.52 -8.20 6.30
C GLY A 844 -14.67 -6.94 6.07
N GLU A 845 -15.17 -5.81 6.56
CA GLU A 845 -14.52 -4.50 6.46
C GLU A 845 -13.17 -4.43 7.19
N PHE A 846 -12.35 -3.45 6.84
CA PHE A 846 -11.06 -3.21 7.48
C PHE A 846 -11.24 -2.63 8.90
N ASP A 847 -10.40 -3.07 9.84
CA ASP A 847 -10.25 -2.42 11.14
C ASP A 847 -9.22 -1.26 11.06
N ARG A 848 -9.05 -0.51 12.17
CA ARG A 848 -8.11 0.63 12.22
C ARG A 848 -6.65 0.23 11.98
N SER A 849 -6.31 -1.04 12.12
CA SER A 849 -4.95 -1.55 11.83
C SER A 849 -4.75 -1.93 10.37
N GLY A 850 -5.77 -1.78 9.52
CA GLY A 850 -5.73 -2.16 8.12
C GLY A 850 -5.95 -3.65 7.86
N ARG A 851 -6.36 -4.42 8.87
CA ARG A 851 -6.68 -5.85 8.72
C ARG A 851 -8.17 -6.04 8.54
N ARG A 852 -8.58 -7.03 7.75
CA ARG A 852 -10.01 -7.32 7.61
C ARG A 852 -10.57 -7.92 8.90
N ARG A 853 -11.76 -7.47 9.29
CA ARG A 853 -12.49 -8.02 10.43
C ARG A 853 -13.04 -9.38 10.05
N PRO A 854 -12.75 -10.44 10.80
CA PRO A 854 -13.42 -11.71 10.57
C PRO A 854 -14.88 -11.60 11.03
N VAL A 855 -15.82 -11.97 10.16
CA VAL A 855 -17.26 -11.93 10.38
C VAL A 855 -17.80 -13.36 10.33
N PRO A 856 -18.66 -13.78 11.27
CA PRO A 856 -19.21 -15.12 11.27
C PRO A 856 -20.08 -15.38 10.03
N ILE A 857 -20.03 -16.61 9.51
CA ILE A 857 -20.93 -17.12 8.46
C ILE A 857 -22.06 -17.87 9.16
N GLU A 858 -23.26 -17.30 9.18
CA GLU A 858 -24.42 -17.90 9.86
C GLU A 858 -24.67 -19.36 9.41
N GLY A 859 -24.86 -20.26 10.37
CA GLY A 859 -25.13 -21.68 10.14
C GLY A 859 -23.92 -22.53 9.72
N ALA A 860 -22.71 -21.96 9.64
CA ALA A 860 -21.50 -22.68 9.23
C ALA A 860 -20.56 -22.97 10.42
N GLU A 861 -20.74 -24.13 11.05
CA GLU A 861 -19.93 -24.58 12.19
C GLU A 861 -18.97 -25.71 11.80
N LEU A 862 -17.87 -25.83 12.54
CA LEU A 862 -16.88 -26.91 12.42
C LEU A 862 -16.60 -27.47 13.80
N PHE A 863 -16.64 -28.79 13.98
CA PHE A 863 -16.26 -29.45 15.23
C PHE A 863 -14.94 -30.19 15.04
N LEU A 864 -14.00 -29.97 15.95
CA LEU A 864 -12.72 -30.68 16.01
C LEU A 864 -12.60 -31.43 17.33
N GLU A 865 -12.41 -32.74 17.26
CA GLU A 865 -12.20 -33.60 18.42
C GLU A 865 -10.77 -33.48 18.93
N CYS A 866 -10.59 -33.25 20.23
CA CYS A 866 -9.27 -33.11 20.85
C CYS A 866 -9.31 -33.39 22.35
N ASP A 867 -8.13 -33.67 22.92
CA ASP A 867 -7.95 -33.99 24.34
C ASP A 867 -7.28 -32.83 25.12
N LEU A 868 -6.79 -31.81 24.40
CA LEU A 868 -6.13 -30.61 24.93
C LEU A 868 -6.43 -29.40 24.04
N VAL A 869 -6.78 -28.27 24.66
CA VAL A 869 -6.86 -26.97 23.99
C VAL A 869 -5.80 -26.03 24.56
N ILE A 870 -4.99 -25.45 23.69
CA ILE A 870 -4.04 -24.38 24.05
C ILE A 870 -4.59 -23.02 23.63
N SER A 871 -4.73 -22.10 24.58
CA SER A 871 -5.11 -20.71 24.30
C SER A 871 -3.87 -19.82 24.08
N ALA A 872 -3.81 -19.15 22.93
CA ALA A 872 -2.71 -18.26 22.54
C ALA A 872 -3.24 -16.94 21.90
N VAL A 873 -4.20 -16.28 22.54
CA VAL A 873 -4.92 -15.12 21.98
C VAL A 873 -4.44 -13.75 22.47
N GLY A 874 -3.48 -13.69 23.39
CA GLY A 874 -2.91 -12.42 23.86
C GLY A 874 -2.26 -12.52 25.24
N GLN A 875 -1.53 -11.48 25.62
CA GLN A 875 -0.81 -11.38 26.88
C GLN A 875 -0.96 -9.98 27.47
N LYS A 876 -0.91 -9.87 28.79
CA LYS A 876 -0.91 -8.60 29.54
C LYS A 876 0.05 -8.67 30.72
N PRO A 877 0.55 -7.53 31.23
CA PRO A 877 1.24 -7.51 32.52
C PRO A 877 0.28 -7.94 33.64
N ASP A 878 0.81 -8.58 34.68
CA ASP A 878 0.09 -8.75 35.94
C ASP A 878 0.56 -7.68 36.92
N LEU A 879 -0.35 -6.78 37.29
CA LEU A 879 -0.06 -5.65 38.17
C LEU A 879 -0.59 -5.86 39.60
N SER A 880 -1.21 -7.02 39.88
CA SER A 880 -1.74 -7.33 41.20
C SER A 880 -0.63 -7.31 42.26
N GLY A 881 -0.78 -6.45 43.27
CA GLY A 881 0.20 -6.31 44.36
C GLY A 881 1.45 -5.47 44.03
N ILE A 882 1.48 -4.81 42.86
CA ILE A 882 2.65 -4.03 42.38
C ILE A 882 2.35 -2.52 42.23
N VAL A 883 1.07 -2.13 42.15
CA VAL A 883 0.62 -0.76 41.78
C VAL A 883 0.58 0.27 42.91
N GLU A 884 1.03 -0.07 44.11
CA GLU A 884 0.89 0.85 45.24
C GLU A 884 1.72 2.14 45.01
N GLY A 885 1.04 3.26 44.80
CA GLY A 885 1.65 4.57 44.51
C GLY A 885 2.01 4.84 43.03
N LEU A 886 1.80 3.89 42.11
CA LEU A 886 2.05 4.07 40.68
C LEU A 886 0.78 4.51 39.93
N ALA A 887 0.91 5.55 39.09
CA ALA A 887 -0.14 5.95 38.17
C ALA A 887 -0.29 4.91 37.05
N LEU A 888 -1.53 4.71 36.61
CA LEU A 888 -1.85 3.86 35.47
C LEU A 888 -2.34 4.69 34.29
N ASP A 889 -2.04 4.23 33.08
CA ASP A 889 -2.56 4.79 31.85
C ASP A 889 -4.02 4.36 31.59
N ALA A 890 -4.61 4.86 30.50
CA ALA A 890 -5.99 4.54 30.13
C ALA A 890 -6.22 3.05 29.79
N TRP A 891 -5.16 2.27 29.57
CA TRP A 891 -5.20 0.84 29.29
C TRP A 891 -4.88 0.00 30.53
N GLY A 892 -4.66 0.64 31.67
CA GLY A 892 -4.35 -0.03 32.94
C GLY A 892 -2.90 -0.51 33.04
N ASN A 893 -1.98 -0.01 32.20
CA ASN A 893 -0.53 -0.25 32.37
C ASN A 893 0.08 0.83 33.26
N ILE A 894 1.31 0.63 33.74
CA ILE A 894 2.05 1.66 34.48
C ILE A 894 2.28 2.86 33.56
N ALA A 895 1.80 4.03 33.97
CA ALA A 895 2.01 5.28 33.25
C ALA A 895 3.48 5.71 33.36
N VAL A 896 4.09 6.00 32.22
CA VAL A 896 5.47 6.48 32.13
C VAL A 896 5.55 7.69 31.22
N ASP A 897 6.51 8.57 31.50
CA ASP A 897 6.89 9.62 30.57
C ASP A 897 7.49 9.00 29.30
N ARG A 898 7.03 9.44 28.12
CA ARG A 898 7.39 8.80 26.84
C ARG A 898 8.88 8.89 26.51
N TYR A 899 9.57 9.93 26.97
CA TYR A 899 10.97 10.20 26.60
C TYR A 899 11.96 9.65 27.63
N THR A 900 11.61 9.74 28.92
CA THR A 900 12.47 9.32 30.03
C THR A 900 12.15 7.92 30.56
N LEU A 901 10.96 7.39 30.24
CA LEU A 901 10.38 6.16 30.81
C LEU A 901 10.21 6.22 32.34
N ALA A 902 10.31 7.40 32.93
CA ALA A 902 10.11 7.61 34.35
C ALA A 902 8.64 7.35 34.73
N THR A 903 8.42 6.68 35.86
CA THR A 903 7.09 6.45 36.40
C THR A 903 6.58 7.68 37.16
N SER A 904 5.37 7.60 37.73
CA SER A 904 4.84 8.64 38.62
C SER A 904 5.58 8.76 39.96
N LEU A 905 6.42 7.79 40.30
CA LEU A 905 7.25 7.82 41.50
C LEU A 905 8.67 8.22 41.13
N GLU A 906 9.24 9.13 41.93
CA GLU A 906 10.66 9.50 41.86
C GLU A 906 11.52 8.32 42.32
N GLY A 907 12.58 8.05 41.56
CA GLY A 907 13.53 6.97 41.81
C GLY A 907 14.65 6.95 40.80
#